data_AF-A0A812W0C5-F1
#
_entry.id   AF-A0A812W0C5-F1
#
_cell.length_a   1.000
_cell.length_b   1.000
_cell.length_c   1.000
_cell.angle_alpha   90.00
_cell.angle_beta   90.00
_cell.angle_gamma   90.00
#
_symmetry.space_group_name_H-M   'P 1'
#
loop_
_entity.id
_entity.type
_entity.pdbx_description
1 polymer ?
#
loop_
_entity_poly.entity_id
_entity_poly.type
_entity_poly.pdbx_seq_one_letter_code
_entity_poly.pdbx_strand_id
1 'polypeptide(L)'
;MDRLSPTHPSWKSVRCTLEQCAKERNAIIAEQLKMCQKDGKSLMIKVFNGGTPPPSLVGNEFLFKLQKASLFCRWTAVTLLPEVYERCMQDQSREHPDASCLFYLWSAVEDIVLDAWTNFVLRQKPKHISLHFDGIRVSRAVVGEDVEGFCRVCTAHIQEITGYKVEIRPKSNPDLLQDLRLSSRSRTLRGLLPAPLQQDGNCIPAALHNLGFVAEVNAFLEDKESEETLYFSRRKHRTYAQVQKGTGVHMTPVILPLDTSSAEIEGKYVVHCSKQGRPHAIALDAGSNTEWVVADGNAEFILDRASFLKAVSSACDKRHIMLFKVTASLPPKDEHPKFTLNETERERFLDLQAAAGEDFIVELDMFPEEAEDERQHDEPVGQDDAESQEQEEDESVTTVGDILLQNLKKEVESLLKQQTQLRQGADGRVRCPLCPFRSWSWHNRCRVKKHVREYHSARKQYCASGTKQLKIVIALHDQDMLQGTTTTCAYLRRSAEVLRSTIVPSLSINNNDIDRYIRLVYTGNGPEYWNLKTTVDSPIRRVRNLYYDRSFAEAIYRYMLVNNAKADVYGLANAFHVSVANDLSSLLPSHAKDWWPMIEDVFNSPQIRDLRQNLLQECIASEEFQCISIDATMRCCLPIMGQARIKSSAEERAEAAFTENLSLRRVFTVRGRTSAVLLMRAARSEDAETACRLLAEEFPASALQQVAFVAADNPSRKLYSELKRICPNLQGMSLDTVHLAMAWEYSTSRKRSKGSAALRRLLSKFAAVDTKCSARSLGRCYDGGFCQPLNAEEERLRRQLEDRTMKEGVAQRILDEIKLDEPFYTRVEWIRAIAALTNVYKDEVRKVSPGPNRRVWELLHSATAPERAEWYMNNVRIRHALSAQRLRLLPSGTTSNEALHYEINRCFKETQKLHQVSLQQKLEILQLGKLLSHNRALYHHTTKQVQHGEVLARATRQSIWSSQDWSIWCAELVDGSGPKMKAELPKEDARARQRAAVRDSVKRKPAASCRQSKATTRRTAFTLSRKDSLVRGGKKSRCG
;
A
#
# COMPACT_ATOMS: atom_id res chain seq x y z
N MET A 1 19.72 18.79 27.86
CA MET A 1 21.11 18.81 28.33
C MET A 1 21.28 19.58 29.65
N ASP A 2 20.82 20.83 29.81
CA ASP A 2 20.96 21.58 31.08
C ASP A 2 20.46 20.83 32.33
N ARG A 3 19.39 20.04 32.22
CA ARG A 3 18.85 19.24 33.33
C ARG A 3 19.82 18.17 33.88
N LEU A 4 20.83 17.78 33.09
CA LEU A 4 21.87 16.84 33.50
C LEU A 4 22.96 17.52 34.33
N SER A 5 22.92 18.84 34.47
CA SER A 5 23.92 19.66 35.16
C SER A 5 25.36 19.31 34.75
N PRO A 6 25.73 19.42 33.45
CA PRO A 6 27.03 18.96 32.99
C PRO A 6 28.17 19.76 33.61
N THR A 7 29.14 19.07 34.22
CA THR A 7 30.30 19.68 34.91
C THR A 7 31.54 19.81 34.01
N HIS A 8 31.51 19.23 32.80
CA HIS A 8 32.65 19.23 31.89
C HIS A 8 32.99 20.66 31.40
N PRO A 9 34.28 21.07 31.36
CA PRO A 9 34.68 22.45 31.00
C PRO A 9 34.14 22.94 29.64
N SER A 10 34.07 22.05 28.66
CA SER A 10 33.54 22.35 27.33
C SER A 10 32.04 22.69 27.29
N TRP A 11 31.27 22.37 28.35
CA TRP A 11 29.82 22.58 28.37
C TRP A 11 29.43 24.04 28.12
N LYS A 12 30.18 25.01 28.67
CA LYS A 12 29.92 26.44 28.44
C LYS A 12 29.95 26.80 26.95
N SER A 13 30.97 26.32 26.23
CA SER A 13 31.11 26.56 24.80
C SER A 13 30.05 25.80 23.99
N VAL A 14 29.77 24.55 24.35
CA VAL A 14 28.75 23.71 23.68
C VAL A 14 27.37 24.33 23.83
N ARG A 15 27.01 24.74 25.04
CA ARG A 15 25.73 25.40 25.34
C ARG A 15 25.57 26.68 24.53
N CYS A 16 26.61 27.51 24.44
CA CYS A 16 26.60 28.72 23.61
C CYS A 16 26.29 28.40 22.13
N THR A 17 26.94 27.39 21.56
CA THR A 17 26.67 26.96 20.18
C THR A 17 25.24 26.43 20.00
N LEU A 18 24.73 25.63 20.94
CA LEU A 18 23.35 25.13 20.89
C LEU A 18 22.32 26.27 21.01
N GLU A 19 22.58 27.27 21.85
CA GLU A 19 21.72 28.46 21.98
C GLU A 19 21.72 29.30 20.71
N GLN A 20 22.87 29.46 20.05
CA GLN A 20 22.99 30.10 18.73
C GLN A 20 22.18 29.33 17.67
N CYS A 21 22.26 28.00 17.64
CA CYS A 21 21.44 27.17 16.76
C CYS A 21 19.93 27.34 17.00
N ALA A 22 19.51 27.56 18.25
CA ALA A 22 18.11 27.73 18.60
C ALA A 22 17.58 29.13 18.25
N LYS A 23 18.35 30.18 18.54
CA LYS A 23 17.88 31.58 18.44
C LYS A 23 18.25 32.26 17.11
N GLU A 24 19.44 31.99 16.58
CA GLU A 24 20.07 32.77 15.51
C GLU A 24 20.22 31.97 14.20
N ARG A 25 19.58 30.80 14.10
CA ARG A 25 19.70 29.87 12.96
C ARG A 25 19.63 30.54 11.58
N ASN A 26 18.67 31.43 11.38
CA ASN A 26 18.46 32.06 10.07
C ASN A 26 19.61 33.02 9.72
N ALA A 27 20.14 33.77 10.70
CA ALA A 27 21.28 34.65 10.53
C ALA A 27 22.56 33.84 10.25
N ILE A 28 22.77 32.74 10.98
CA ILE A 28 23.90 31.82 10.75
C ILE A 28 23.90 31.28 9.31
N ILE A 29 22.74 30.84 8.82
CA ILE A 29 22.62 30.30 7.46
C ILE A 29 22.89 31.38 6.40
N ALA A 30 22.35 32.59 6.60
CA ALA A 30 22.48 33.68 5.63
C ALA A 30 23.89 34.29 5.62
N GLU A 31 24.47 34.56 6.79
CA GLU A 31 25.68 35.36 6.93
C GLU A 31 26.94 34.48 6.99
N GLN A 32 26.89 33.35 7.71
CA GLN A 32 28.06 32.51 7.95
C GLN A 32 28.17 31.34 6.97
N LEU A 33 27.06 30.68 6.66
CA LEU A 33 27.03 29.58 5.68
C LEU A 33 26.84 30.10 4.24
N LYS A 34 26.24 31.29 4.09
CA LYS A 34 25.91 31.92 2.79
C LYS A 34 25.10 30.97 1.88
N MET A 35 24.14 30.27 2.47
CA MET A 35 23.29 29.30 1.78
C MET A 35 21.81 29.72 1.85
N CYS A 36 20.98 29.11 1.00
CA CYS A 36 19.54 29.22 1.17
C CYS A 36 19.10 28.54 2.48
N GLN A 37 17.99 28.98 3.08
CA GLN A 37 17.53 28.44 4.37
C GLN A 37 17.29 26.93 4.36
N LYS A 38 16.81 26.37 3.25
CA LYS A 38 16.52 24.94 3.14
C LYS A 38 17.81 24.11 3.21
N ASP A 39 18.79 24.48 2.40
CA ASP A 39 20.05 23.73 2.30
C ASP A 39 20.91 23.95 3.54
N GLY A 40 20.94 25.17 4.08
CA GLY A 40 21.62 25.46 5.35
C GLY A 40 21.05 24.67 6.53
N LYS A 41 19.71 24.54 6.64
CA LYS A 41 19.07 23.69 7.66
C LYS A 41 19.46 22.22 7.50
N SER A 42 19.38 21.72 6.27
CA SER A 42 19.76 20.33 5.94
C SER A 42 21.21 20.05 6.32
N LEU A 43 22.11 20.98 5.99
CA LEU A 43 23.53 20.88 6.32
C LEU A 43 23.77 20.89 7.83
N MET A 44 23.18 21.83 8.57
CA MET A 44 23.35 21.90 10.03
C MET A 44 22.87 20.62 10.73
N ILE A 45 21.73 20.05 10.31
CA ILE A 45 21.21 18.79 10.83
C ILE A 45 22.15 17.64 10.49
N LYS A 46 22.61 17.55 9.24
CA LYS A 46 23.56 16.53 8.80
C LYS A 46 24.84 16.56 9.64
N VAL A 47 25.41 17.75 9.84
CA VAL A 47 26.63 17.94 10.64
C VAL A 47 26.40 17.62 12.11
N PHE A 48 25.26 18.02 12.67
CA PHE A 48 24.92 17.70 14.06
C PHE A 48 24.72 16.19 14.30
N ASN A 49 24.26 15.46 13.29
CA ASN A 49 24.13 13.99 13.32
C ASN A 49 25.41 13.24 12.95
N GLY A 50 26.56 13.93 12.90
CA GLY A 50 27.87 13.30 12.68
C GLY A 50 28.35 13.28 11.23
N GLY A 51 27.58 13.84 10.30
CA GLY A 51 27.98 13.96 8.90
C GLY A 51 29.08 15.01 8.67
N THR A 52 29.80 14.84 7.56
CA THR A 52 30.87 15.76 7.15
C THR A 52 30.33 16.99 6.42
N PRO A 53 30.89 18.20 6.70
CA PRO A 53 30.64 19.40 5.89
C PRO A 53 31.08 19.19 4.43
N PRO A 54 30.42 19.84 3.46
CA PRO A 54 30.88 19.82 2.07
C PRO A 54 32.26 20.50 1.93
N PRO A 55 33.07 20.12 0.93
CA PRO A 55 34.44 20.63 0.76
C PRO A 55 34.56 22.16 0.81
N SER A 56 33.57 22.88 0.30
CA SER A 56 33.52 24.35 0.30
C SER A 56 33.36 24.99 1.68
N LEU A 57 32.94 24.24 2.70
CA LEU A 57 32.64 24.73 4.04
C LEU A 57 33.42 23.99 5.15
N VAL A 58 34.40 23.16 4.81
CA VAL A 58 35.21 22.40 5.78
C VAL A 58 35.95 23.32 6.77
N GLY A 59 36.37 24.50 6.34
CA GLY A 59 37.04 25.51 7.18
C GLY A 59 36.10 26.46 7.93
N ASN A 60 34.78 26.26 7.90
CA ASN A 60 33.83 27.16 8.54
C ASN A 60 33.87 27.03 10.08
N GLU A 61 34.16 28.14 10.78
CA GLU A 61 34.35 28.17 12.23
C GLU A 61 33.10 27.69 13.01
N PHE A 62 31.91 28.05 12.53
CA PHE A 62 30.66 27.66 13.18
C PHE A 62 30.38 26.16 13.02
N LEU A 63 30.57 25.59 11.82
CA LEU A 63 30.40 24.15 11.61
C LEU A 63 31.36 23.34 12.49
N PHE A 64 32.58 23.83 12.70
CA PHE A 64 33.52 23.21 13.63
C PHE A 64 33.04 23.25 15.09
N LYS A 65 32.51 24.39 15.54
CA LYS A 65 31.88 24.51 16.87
C LYS A 65 30.66 23.57 16.99
N LEU A 66 29.86 23.45 15.94
CA LEU A 66 28.69 22.57 15.88
C LEU A 66 29.08 21.08 15.95
N GLN A 67 30.15 20.67 15.27
CA GLN A 67 30.69 19.30 15.37
C GLN A 67 31.14 18.97 16.80
N LYS A 68 31.81 19.91 17.49
CA LYS A 68 32.18 19.74 18.91
C LYS A 68 30.96 19.62 19.81
N ALA A 69 29.94 20.44 19.57
CA ALA A 69 28.67 20.36 20.30
C ALA A 69 27.94 19.02 20.05
N SER A 70 27.91 18.55 18.81
CA SER A 70 27.37 17.24 18.43
C SER A 70 28.09 16.11 19.17
N LEU A 71 29.41 16.10 19.14
CA LEU A 71 30.22 15.07 19.80
C LEU A 71 29.91 15.02 21.30
N PHE A 72 29.87 16.18 21.96
CA PHE A 72 29.51 16.26 23.38
C PHE A 72 28.13 15.66 23.65
N CYS A 73 27.11 16.02 22.84
CA CYS A 73 25.75 15.51 22.98
C CYS A 73 25.67 14.00 22.73
N ARG A 74 26.36 13.47 21.72
CA ARG A 74 26.38 12.03 21.39
C ARG A 74 26.98 11.21 22.53
N TRP A 75 28.14 11.60 23.04
CA TRP A 75 28.77 10.90 24.17
C TRP A 75 27.95 11.02 25.46
N THR A 76 27.29 12.16 25.68
CA THR A 76 26.33 12.31 26.79
C THR A 76 25.18 11.31 26.64
N ALA A 77 24.63 11.15 25.44
CA ALA A 77 23.54 10.21 25.18
C ALA A 77 23.97 8.74 25.35
N VAL A 78 25.16 8.38 24.86
CA VAL A 78 25.75 7.04 25.05
C VAL A 78 25.94 6.75 26.54
N THR A 79 26.37 7.73 27.32
CA THR A 79 26.54 7.58 28.78
C THR A 79 25.21 7.38 29.50
N LEU A 80 24.14 8.06 29.05
CA LEU A 80 22.81 7.94 29.65
C LEU A 80 22.06 6.68 29.24
N LEU A 81 22.32 6.17 28.03
CA LEU A 81 21.61 5.05 27.42
C LEU A 81 22.59 3.98 26.90
N PRO A 82 23.45 3.39 27.74
CA PRO A 82 24.48 2.46 27.30
C PRO A 82 23.91 1.24 26.59
N GLU A 83 22.79 0.69 27.08
CA GLU A 83 22.11 -0.45 26.45
C GLU A 83 21.57 -0.13 25.04
N VAL A 84 21.12 1.12 24.81
CA VAL A 84 20.63 1.56 23.50
C VAL A 84 21.80 1.68 22.52
N TYR A 85 22.92 2.21 22.99
CA TYR A 85 24.15 2.29 22.21
C TYR A 85 24.69 0.90 21.84
N GLU A 86 24.75 -0.04 22.78
CA GLU A 86 25.16 -1.43 22.54
C GLU A 86 24.28 -2.11 21.48
N ARG A 87 22.96 -1.90 21.53
CA ARG A 87 22.03 -2.40 20.49
C ARG A 87 22.26 -1.73 19.14
N CYS A 88 22.54 -0.42 19.12
CA CYS A 88 22.86 0.28 17.87
C CYS A 88 24.19 -0.20 17.26
N MET A 89 25.15 -0.61 18.08
CA MET A 89 26.42 -1.18 17.64
C MET A 89 26.27 -2.60 17.04
N GLN A 90 25.27 -3.36 17.49
CA GLN A 90 24.95 -4.70 16.96
C GLN A 90 24.23 -4.66 15.61
N ASP A 91 23.67 -3.50 15.23
CA ASP A 91 22.96 -3.29 13.97
C ASP A 91 23.94 -2.83 12.87
N GLN A 92 24.33 -3.76 12.01
CA GLN A 92 25.30 -3.52 10.93
C GLN A 92 24.81 -2.53 9.87
N SER A 93 23.52 -2.17 9.86
CA SER A 93 22.98 -1.16 8.95
C SER A 93 23.24 0.28 9.42
N ARG A 94 23.75 0.49 10.64
CA ARG A 94 23.95 1.81 11.25
C ARG A 94 25.41 2.23 11.23
N GLU A 95 25.73 3.16 10.35
CA GLU A 95 27.10 3.70 10.20
C GLU A 95 27.54 4.56 11.40
N HIS A 96 26.61 5.20 12.12
CA HIS A 96 26.89 6.05 13.29
C HIS A 96 25.99 5.69 14.50
N PRO A 97 26.36 4.65 15.29
CA PRO A 97 25.58 4.18 16.44
C PRO A 97 25.43 5.21 17.57
N ASP A 98 26.41 6.08 17.77
CA ASP A 98 26.39 7.16 18.77
C ASP A 98 25.42 8.28 18.39
N ALA A 99 25.34 8.63 17.11
CA ALA A 99 24.34 9.57 16.57
C ALA A 99 22.93 8.98 16.67
N SER A 100 22.79 7.67 16.42
CA SER A 100 21.53 6.95 16.64
C SER A 100 21.10 6.96 18.12
N CYS A 101 22.04 6.79 19.04
CA CYS A 101 21.77 6.85 20.47
C CYS A 101 21.32 8.25 20.91
N LEU A 102 21.96 9.31 20.38
CA LEU A 102 21.49 10.69 20.57
C LEU A 102 20.08 10.89 20.00
N PHE A 103 19.79 10.30 18.84
CA PHE A 103 18.47 10.34 18.25
C PHE A 103 17.40 9.69 19.13
N TYR A 104 17.70 8.60 19.81
CA TYR A 104 16.74 8.02 20.75
C TYR A 104 16.53 8.88 22.00
N LEU A 105 17.60 9.52 22.50
CA LEU A 105 17.52 10.36 23.69
C LEU A 105 16.62 11.59 23.47
N TRP A 106 16.88 12.40 22.44
CA TRP A 106 16.06 13.61 22.19
C TRP A 106 14.64 13.29 21.71
N SER A 107 14.39 12.17 21.01
CA SER A 107 13.03 11.75 20.64
C SER A 107 12.20 11.35 21.86
N ALA A 108 12.81 10.70 22.87
CA ALA A 108 12.12 10.43 24.13
C ALA A 108 11.75 11.73 24.88
N VAL A 109 12.62 12.76 24.81
CA VAL A 109 12.31 14.08 25.36
C VAL A 109 11.21 14.79 24.57
N GLU A 110 11.24 14.67 23.24
CA GLU A 110 10.21 15.20 22.34
C GLU A 110 8.84 14.56 22.63
N ASP A 111 8.76 13.24 22.80
CA ASP A 111 7.53 12.54 23.15
C ASP A 111 6.94 13.04 24.48
N ILE A 112 7.77 13.25 25.50
CA ILE A 112 7.33 13.80 26.80
C ILE A 112 6.77 15.22 26.64
N VAL A 113 7.42 16.05 25.83
CA VAL A 113 6.97 17.42 25.53
C VAL A 113 5.66 17.40 24.75
N LEU A 114 5.56 16.57 23.72
CA LEU A 114 4.36 16.46 22.87
C LEU A 114 3.18 15.89 23.64
N ASP A 115 3.39 14.91 24.52
CA ASP A 115 2.33 14.34 25.36
C ASP A 115 1.77 15.40 26.32
N ALA A 116 2.63 16.14 27.04
CA ALA A 116 2.21 17.24 27.91
C ALA A 116 1.46 18.33 27.13
N TRP A 117 1.96 18.70 25.94
CA TRP A 117 1.32 19.70 25.08
C TRP A 117 -0.05 19.22 24.57
N THR A 118 -0.14 17.99 24.09
CA THR A 118 -1.35 17.42 23.49
C THR A 118 -2.42 17.22 24.56
N ASN A 119 -2.06 16.72 25.74
CA ASN A 119 -2.98 16.55 26.86
C ASN A 119 -3.58 17.89 27.30
N PHE A 120 -2.80 18.97 27.31
CA PHE A 120 -3.32 20.31 27.60
C PHE A 120 -4.35 20.78 26.58
N VAL A 121 -4.05 20.62 25.29
CA VAL A 121 -4.94 21.06 24.21
C VAL A 121 -6.19 20.19 24.13
N LEU A 122 -6.09 18.88 24.39
CA LEU A 122 -7.24 17.96 24.41
C LEU A 122 -8.27 18.32 25.48
N ARG A 123 -7.86 18.88 26.62
CA ARG A 123 -8.79 19.37 27.66
C ARG A 123 -9.72 20.48 27.15
N GLN A 124 -9.30 21.19 26.11
CA GLN A 124 -10.07 22.26 25.47
C GLN A 124 -11.03 21.74 24.38
N LYS A 125 -11.13 20.41 24.19
CA LYS A 125 -12.05 19.72 23.27
C LYS A 125 -11.99 20.23 21.81
N PRO A 126 -10.82 20.15 21.14
CA PRO A 126 -10.70 20.57 19.75
C PRO A 126 -11.53 19.69 18.81
N LYS A 127 -12.14 20.32 17.80
CA LYS A 127 -12.83 19.60 16.70
C LYS A 127 -11.85 18.73 15.92
N HIS A 128 -10.59 19.14 15.86
CA HIS A 128 -9.52 18.42 15.20
C HIS A 128 -8.19 18.71 15.90
N ILE A 129 -7.45 17.64 16.19
CA ILE A 129 -6.05 17.70 16.60
C ILE A 129 -5.30 16.57 15.91
N SER A 130 -4.13 16.86 15.35
CA SER A 130 -3.23 15.86 14.78
C SER A 130 -1.79 16.19 15.13
N LEU A 131 -1.02 15.14 15.42
CA LEU A 131 0.42 15.26 15.62
C LEU A 131 1.11 15.37 14.26
N HIS A 132 2.10 16.25 14.19
CA HIS A 132 3.03 16.38 13.07
C HIS A 132 4.46 16.29 13.59
N PHE A 133 5.40 15.97 12.70
CA PHE A 133 6.80 15.70 13.06
C PHE A 133 7.48 16.79 13.92
N ASP A 134 7.06 18.06 13.82
CA ASP A 134 7.64 19.19 14.56
C ASP A 134 6.61 19.95 15.43
N GLY A 135 5.44 19.36 15.74
CA GLY A 135 4.43 19.99 16.58
C GLY A 135 3.00 19.46 16.37
N ILE A 136 2.00 20.27 16.74
CA ILE A 136 0.58 19.88 16.63
C ILE A 136 -0.18 20.75 15.64
N ARG A 137 -1.17 20.17 14.95
CA ARG A 137 -2.15 20.91 14.16
C ARG A 137 -3.49 20.84 14.87
N VAL A 138 -4.02 22.00 15.25
CA VAL A 138 -5.25 22.12 16.04
C VAL A 138 -6.27 23.01 15.33
N SER A 139 -7.56 22.73 15.53
CA SER A 139 -8.64 23.57 15.00
C SER A 139 -8.58 25.01 15.52
N ARG A 140 -8.71 25.99 14.62
CA ARG A 140 -8.67 27.44 14.94
C ARG A 140 -9.65 27.86 16.05
N ALA A 141 -10.79 27.17 16.17
CA ALA A 141 -11.78 27.40 17.22
C ALA A 141 -11.23 27.26 18.65
N VAL A 142 -10.19 26.44 18.85
CA VAL A 142 -9.55 26.26 20.17
C VAL A 142 -8.42 27.27 20.41
N VAL A 143 -7.76 27.71 19.34
CA VAL A 143 -6.67 28.69 19.42
C VAL A 143 -7.22 30.11 19.63
N GLY A 144 -8.39 30.42 19.07
CA GLY A 144 -8.95 31.77 19.06
C GLY A 144 -8.22 32.68 18.07
N GLU A 145 -8.36 33.99 18.26
CA GLU A 145 -7.68 35.01 17.44
C GLU A 145 -6.26 35.32 17.93
N ASP A 146 -5.99 35.20 19.23
CA ASP A 146 -4.67 35.41 19.84
C ASP A 146 -3.81 34.13 19.81
N VAL A 147 -3.28 33.82 18.63
CA VAL A 147 -2.41 32.66 18.40
C VAL A 147 -1.13 32.72 19.25
N GLU A 148 -0.57 33.91 19.44
CA GLU A 148 0.67 34.08 20.22
C GLU A 148 0.43 33.87 21.71
N GLY A 149 -0.69 34.39 22.25
CA GLY A 149 -1.12 34.12 23.62
C GLY A 149 -1.32 32.63 23.86
N PHE A 150 -1.97 31.93 22.94
CA PHE A 150 -2.15 30.48 23.01
C PHE A 150 -0.81 29.73 23.05
N CYS A 151 0.14 30.11 22.19
CA CYS A 151 1.50 29.53 22.20
C CYS A 151 2.22 29.77 23.53
N ARG A 152 2.13 30.99 24.11
CA ARG A 152 2.74 31.30 25.42
C ARG A 152 2.18 30.44 26.53
N VAL A 153 0.86 30.27 26.58
CA VAL A 153 0.19 29.42 27.60
C VAL A 153 0.63 27.96 27.45
N CYS A 154 0.69 27.45 26.23
CA CYS A 154 1.16 26.08 25.97
C CYS A 154 2.63 25.90 26.39
N THR A 155 3.51 26.85 26.06
CA THR A 155 4.92 26.84 26.48
C THR A 155 5.05 26.83 28.00
N ALA A 156 4.30 27.68 28.70
CA ALA A 156 4.32 27.73 30.17
C ALA A 156 3.86 26.40 30.78
N HIS A 157 2.79 25.80 30.26
CA HIS A 157 2.29 24.52 30.73
C HIS A 157 3.28 23.37 30.51
N ILE A 158 3.93 23.30 29.34
CA ILE A 158 4.96 22.30 29.08
C ILE A 158 6.12 22.45 30.07
N GLN A 159 6.55 23.69 30.34
CA GLN A 159 7.62 23.94 31.29
C GLN A 159 7.21 23.54 32.72
N GLU A 160 5.97 23.82 33.13
CA GLU A 160 5.43 23.44 34.42
C GLU A 160 5.39 21.91 34.61
N ILE A 161 4.85 21.19 33.62
CA ILE A 161 4.64 19.73 33.72
C ILE A 161 5.94 18.95 33.50
N THR A 162 6.73 19.34 32.51
CA THR A 162 7.89 18.54 32.08
C THR A 162 9.21 19.07 32.63
N GLY A 163 9.28 20.34 33.04
CA GLY A 163 10.52 21.04 33.38
C GLY A 163 11.38 21.42 32.18
N TYR A 164 10.96 21.13 30.94
CA TYR A 164 11.67 21.53 29.72
C TYR A 164 11.20 22.89 29.21
N LYS A 165 12.16 23.75 28.85
CA LYS A 165 11.88 25.05 28.22
C LYS A 165 11.77 24.87 26.71
N VAL A 166 10.59 25.17 26.16
CA VAL A 166 10.30 25.04 24.72
C VAL A 166 9.72 26.35 24.16
N GLU A 167 10.03 26.66 22.90
CA GLU A 167 9.49 27.83 22.21
C GLU A 167 8.56 27.37 21.08
N ILE A 168 7.25 27.50 21.28
CA ILE A 168 6.26 27.14 20.27
C ILE A 168 6.13 28.28 19.26
N ARG A 169 6.23 27.97 17.96
CA ARG A 169 6.06 28.95 16.88
C ARG A 169 4.89 28.58 15.97
N PRO A 170 4.00 29.53 15.64
CA PRO A 170 2.94 29.28 14.67
C PRO A 170 3.53 29.11 13.27
N LYS A 171 3.03 28.12 12.53
CA LYS A 171 3.47 27.80 11.16
C LYS A 171 2.33 28.06 10.19
N SER A 172 2.39 29.16 9.45
CA SER A 172 1.49 29.45 8.34
C SER A 172 2.11 28.96 7.03
N ASN A 173 1.40 28.13 6.27
CA ASN A 173 1.78 27.76 4.91
C ASN A 173 0.80 28.45 3.94
N PRO A 174 1.12 29.63 3.38
CA PRO A 174 0.26 30.34 2.43
C PRO A 174 0.16 29.62 1.08
N ASP A 175 -0.96 29.81 0.40
CA ASP A 175 -1.14 29.45 -1.02
C ASP A 175 -0.48 30.48 -1.93
N LEU A 176 -0.30 30.15 -3.22
CA LEU A 176 0.37 31.02 -4.19
C LEU A 176 -0.22 32.43 -4.21
N LEU A 177 -1.55 32.56 -4.17
CA LEU A 177 -2.22 33.86 -4.22
C LEU A 177 -1.99 34.69 -2.97
N GLN A 178 -1.96 34.06 -1.79
CA GLN A 178 -1.57 34.74 -0.55
C GLN A 178 -0.12 35.20 -0.59
N ASP A 179 0.80 34.36 -1.08
CA ASP A 179 2.21 34.73 -1.25
C ASP A 179 2.40 35.87 -2.24
N LEU A 180 1.69 35.85 -3.38
CA LEU A 180 1.72 36.91 -4.38
C LEU A 180 1.17 38.23 -3.84
N ARG A 181 0.09 38.19 -3.04
CA ARG A 181 -0.48 39.38 -2.37
C ARG A 181 0.47 39.99 -1.35
N LEU A 182 1.22 39.17 -0.63
CA LEU A 182 2.17 39.63 0.38
C LEU A 182 3.48 40.13 -0.24
N SER A 183 3.85 39.62 -1.42
CA SER A 183 5.12 39.92 -2.10
C SER A 183 5.01 41.01 -3.18
N SER A 184 3.80 41.46 -3.52
CA SER A 184 3.57 42.49 -4.55
C SER A 184 4.03 43.88 -4.10
N ARG A 185 4.67 44.63 -5.01
CA ARG A 185 5.14 46.00 -4.73
C ARG A 185 4.04 47.05 -4.82
N SER A 186 3.01 46.81 -5.64
CA SER A 186 1.85 47.68 -5.81
C SER A 186 0.61 46.83 -6.11
N ARG A 187 -0.55 47.28 -5.61
CA ARG A 187 -1.86 46.71 -5.87
C ARG A 187 -2.75 47.77 -6.49
N THR A 188 -3.14 47.56 -7.74
CA THR A 188 -4.05 48.46 -8.46
C THR A 188 -5.35 47.71 -8.75
N LEU A 189 -6.49 48.39 -8.65
CA LEU A 189 -7.75 47.87 -9.17
C LEU A 189 -7.79 48.21 -10.66
N ARG A 190 -7.84 47.21 -11.54
CA ARG A 190 -8.16 47.42 -12.96
C ARG A 190 -9.63 47.83 -13.09
N GLY A 191 -9.99 48.42 -14.24
CA GLY A 191 -11.39 48.69 -14.58
C GLY A 191 -12.27 47.45 -14.37
N LEU A 192 -13.52 47.64 -13.94
CA LEU A 192 -14.43 46.53 -13.63
C LEU A 192 -14.53 45.56 -14.80
N LEU A 193 -14.21 44.29 -14.58
CA LEU A 193 -14.50 43.22 -15.54
C LEU A 193 -15.98 43.24 -15.89
N PRO A 194 -16.37 42.95 -17.15
CA PRO A 194 -17.76 42.76 -17.53
C PRO A 194 -18.48 41.78 -16.60
N ALA A 195 -19.75 42.06 -16.27
CA ALA A 195 -20.54 41.25 -15.33
C ALA A 195 -20.55 39.73 -15.64
N PRO A 196 -20.56 39.26 -16.91
CA PRO A 196 -20.45 37.83 -17.22
C PRO A 196 -19.12 37.19 -16.79
N LEU A 197 -18.01 37.95 -16.83
CA LEU A 197 -16.68 37.47 -16.44
C LEU A 197 -16.47 37.43 -14.93
N GLN A 198 -17.31 38.15 -14.18
CA GLN A 198 -17.33 38.10 -12.72
C GLN A 198 -18.11 36.90 -12.17
N GLN A 199 -18.79 36.13 -13.03
CA GLN A 199 -19.52 34.94 -12.61
C GLN A 199 -18.57 33.80 -12.20
N ASP A 200 -18.97 33.07 -11.17
CA ASP A 200 -18.26 31.89 -10.69
C ASP A 200 -18.09 30.85 -11.80
N GLY A 201 -16.83 30.42 -11.98
CA GLY A 201 -16.44 29.47 -13.02
C GLY A 201 -15.95 30.09 -14.34
N ASN A 202 -15.99 31.42 -14.48
CA ASN A 202 -15.42 32.13 -15.63
C ASN A 202 -13.99 32.66 -15.38
N CYS A 203 -13.26 32.12 -14.39
CA CYS A 203 -11.89 32.57 -14.10
C CYS A 203 -10.89 32.34 -15.24
N ILE A 204 -11.07 31.30 -16.07
CA ILE A 204 -10.22 31.07 -17.26
C ILE A 204 -10.50 32.14 -18.34
N PRO A 205 -11.75 32.39 -18.79
CA PRO A 205 -12.06 33.53 -19.66
C PRO A 205 -11.65 34.89 -19.09
N ALA A 206 -11.80 35.10 -17.77
CA ALA A 206 -11.39 36.34 -17.12
C ALA A 206 -9.88 36.55 -17.17
N ALA A 207 -9.09 35.48 -17.02
CA ALA A 207 -7.65 35.52 -17.22
C ALA A 207 -7.29 35.87 -18.68
N LEU A 208 -7.95 35.25 -19.68
CA LEU A 208 -7.72 35.57 -21.10
C LEU A 208 -8.09 37.02 -21.45
N HIS A 209 -9.21 37.52 -20.92
CA HIS A 209 -9.61 38.92 -21.07
C HIS A 209 -8.54 39.87 -20.50
N ASN A 210 -8.01 39.57 -19.31
CA ASN A 210 -6.95 40.37 -18.69
C ASN A 210 -5.61 40.32 -19.45
N LEU A 211 -5.36 39.25 -20.22
CA LEU A 211 -4.22 39.13 -21.15
C LEU A 211 -4.44 39.85 -22.49
N GLY A 212 -5.62 40.44 -22.73
CA GLY A 212 -5.92 41.27 -23.91
C GLY A 212 -6.71 40.58 -25.03
N PHE A 213 -7.21 39.35 -24.82
CA PHE A 213 -8.05 38.62 -25.79
C PHE A 213 -9.55 38.97 -25.61
N VAL A 214 -9.86 40.27 -25.65
CA VAL A 214 -11.18 40.80 -25.28
C VAL A 214 -12.26 40.42 -26.31
N ALA A 215 -11.95 40.51 -27.60
CA ALA A 215 -12.92 40.25 -28.66
C ALA A 215 -13.32 38.77 -28.72
N GLU A 216 -12.34 37.88 -28.57
CA GLU A 216 -12.50 36.43 -28.60
C GLU A 216 -13.31 35.93 -27.39
N VAL A 217 -13.04 36.48 -26.21
CA VAL A 217 -13.77 36.14 -24.98
C VAL A 217 -15.21 36.65 -25.02
N ASN A 218 -15.46 37.86 -25.53
CA ASN A 218 -16.81 38.39 -25.63
C ASN A 218 -17.67 37.59 -26.61
N ALA A 219 -17.13 37.26 -27.79
CA ALA A 219 -17.82 36.40 -28.76
C ALA A 219 -18.18 35.03 -28.17
N PHE A 220 -17.26 34.41 -27.42
CA PHE A 220 -17.49 33.14 -26.73
C PHE A 220 -18.61 33.21 -25.67
N LEU A 221 -18.71 34.33 -24.95
CA LEU A 221 -19.73 34.51 -23.90
C LEU A 221 -21.12 34.89 -24.46
N GLU A 222 -21.18 35.48 -25.66
CA GLU A 222 -22.42 35.82 -26.35
C GLU A 222 -23.07 34.61 -27.05
N ASP A 223 -22.28 33.58 -27.38
CA ASP A 223 -22.78 32.31 -27.93
C ASP A 223 -23.45 31.44 -26.84
N LYS A 224 -24.75 31.70 -26.67
CA LYS A 224 -25.62 30.99 -25.71
C LYS A 224 -26.02 29.58 -26.15
N GLU A 225 -25.82 29.23 -27.43
CA GLU A 225 -26.22 27.93 -27.98
C GLU A 225 -25.06 26.92 -28.05
N SER A 226 -23.82 27.38 -27.90
CA SER A 226 -22.65 26.49 -27.82
C SER A 226 -22.76 25.44 -26.71
N GLU A 227 -22.29 24.22 -27.01
CA GLU A 227 -22.23 23.10 -26.06
C GLU A 227 -21.42 23.48 -24.81
N GLU A 228 -20.39 24.30 -24.96
CA GLU A 228 -19.53 24.80 -23.90
C GLU A 228 -20.25 25.78 -22.95
N THR A 229 -21.14 26.63 -23.47
CA THR A 229 -21.96 27.54 -22.65
C THR A 229 -23.11 26.80 -21.95
N LEU A 230 -23.68 25.77 -22.58
CA LEU A 230 -24.61 24.85 -21.92
C LEU A 230 -23.93 24.02 -20.82
N TYR A 231 -22.69 23.57 -21.04
CA TYR A 231 -21.88 22.87 -20.05
C TYR A 231 -21.62 23.74 -18.81
N PHE A 232 -21.16 24.96 -19.02
CA PHE A 232 -20.95 25.95 -17.95
C PHE A 232 -22.24 26.24 -17.17
N SER A 233 -23.36 26.42 -17.87
CA SER A 233 -24.66 26.68 -17.24
C SER A 233 -25.09 25.56 -16.27
N ARG A 234 -24.74 24.30 -16.57
CA ARG A 234 -25.04 23.12 -15.74
C ARG A 234 -24.02 22.87 -14.62
N ARG A 235 -22.75 23.18 -14.85
CA ARG A 235 -21.62 22.72 -14.00
C ARG A 235 -20.87 23.82 -13.25
N LYS A 236 -21.04 25.09 -13.64
CA LYS A 236 -20.43 26.28 -13.00
C LYS A 236 -18.90 26.27 -12.92
N HIS A 237 -18.25 25.56 -13.85
CA HIS A 237 -16.80 25.59 -14.09
C HIS A 237 -16.53 25.32 -15.59
N ARG A 238 -15.30 25.59 -16.05
CA ARG A 238 -14.87 25.34 -17.42
C ARG A 238 -13.52 24.63 -17.45
N THR A 239 -13.28 23.81 -18.47
CA THR A 239 -11.94 23.27 -18.75
C THR A 239 -11.14 24.22 -19.64
N TYR A 240 -9.80 24.11 -19.64
CA TYR A 240 -8.97 24.87 -20.58
C TYR A 240 -9.27 24.47 -22.03
N ALA A 241 -9.54 23.19 -22.31
CA ALA A 241 -9.91 22.70 -23.64
C ALA A 241 -11.18 23.37 -24.18
N GLN A 242 -12.22 23.49 -23.35
CA GLN A 242 -13.48 24.14 -23.73
C GLN A 242 -13.30 25.62 -24.05
N VAL A 243 -12.54 26.33 -23.21
CA VAL A 243 -12.29 27.76 -23.43
C VAL A 243 -11.42 27.98 -24.66
N GLN A 244 -10.41 27.14 -24.88
CA GLN A 244 -9.59 27.18 -26.10
C GLN A 244 -10.44 26.94 -27.36
N LYS A 245 -11.32 25.93 -27.35
CA LYS A 245 -12.20 25.62 -28.48
C LYS A 245 -13.20 26.74 -28.76
N GLY A 246 -13.81 27.30 -27.72
CA GLY A 246 -14.83 28.33 -27.84
C GLY A 246 -14.31 29.74 -28.15
N THR A 247 -13.09 30.08 -27.73
CA THR A 247 -12.46 31.39 -28.01
C THR A 247 -11.55 31.37 -29.24
N GLY A 248 -11.11 30.19 -29.69
CA GLY A 248 -10.07 30.04 -30.72
C GLY A 248 -8.65 30.37 -30.23
N VAL A 249 -8.49 30.83 -28.99
CA VAL A 249 -7.19 31.20 -28.41
C VAL A 249 -6.46 29.96 -27.95
N HIS A 250 -5.21 29.79 -28.38
CA HIS A 250 -4.43 28.58 -28.12
C HIS A 250 -3.68 28.64 -26.80
N MET A 251 -3.85 27.60 -25.98
CA MET A 251 -3.20 27.42 -24.69
C MET A 251 -2.27 26.21 -24.73
N THR A 252 -0.99 26.42 -24.46
CA THR A 252 0.02 25.36 -24.47
C THR A 252 0.58 25.17 -23.07
N PRO A 253 0.45 23.98 -22.44
CA PRO A 253 1.01 23.73 -21.12
C PRO A 253 2.54 23.81 -21.13
N VAL A 254 3.12 24.54 -20.18
CA VAL A 254 4.58 24.74 -20.04
C VAL A 254 5.04 24.35 -18.64
N ILE A 255 5.93 23.36 -18.55
CA ILE A 255 6.59 23.00 -17.30
C ILE A 255 7.72 24.00 -17.05
N LEU A 256 7.63 24.78 -15.97
CA LEU A 256 8.71 25.67 -15.56
C LEU A 256 9.91 24.85 -15.06
N PRO A 257 11.10 24.96 -15.67
CA PRO A 257 12.32 24.48 -15.05
C PRO A 257 12.67 25.45 -13.92
N LEU A 258 12.64 24.98 -12.68
CA LEU A 258 12.94 25.80 -11.49
C LEU A 258 14.41 26.29 -11.44
N ASP A 259 15.28 25.79 -12.32
CA ASP A 259 16.73 25.94 -12.23
C ASP A 259 17.42 26.65 -13.42
N THR A 260 16.70 27.18 -14.41
CA THR A 260 17.34 27.78 -15.61
C THR A 260 17.20 29.30 -15.73
N SER A 261 18.35 29.96 -15.89
CA SER A 261 18.54 31.39 -16.21
C SER A 261 18.18 31.75 -17.66
N SER A 262 17.37 30.94 -18.36
CA SER A 262 17.07 31.12 -19.78
C SER A 262 16.00 32.21 -20.00
N ALA A 263 16.11 32.86 -21.16
CA ALA A 263 15.24 33.93 -21.68
C ALA A 263 13.87 33.42 -22.23
N GLU A 264 13.51 32.16 -22.01
CA GLU A 264 12.37 31.50 -22.67
C GLU A 264 11.02 31.70 -21.95
N ILE A 265 10.96 32.42 -20.83
CA ILE A 265 9.73 32.62 -20.03
C ILE A 265 8.96 33.87 -20.47
N GLU A 266 9.44 34.63 -21.46
CA GLU A 266 8.72 35.80 -21.96
C GLU A 266 7.41 35.40 -22.69
N GLY A 267 6.33 36.11 -22.38
CA GLY A 267 5.02 35.93 -22.98
C GLY A 267 3.84 36.03 -22.02
N LYS A 268 2.65 35.75 -22.56
CA LYS A 268 1.38 35.78 -21.83
C LYS A 268 0.99 34.37 -21.38
N TYR A 269 0.64 34.22 -20.11
CA TYR A 269 0.33 32.94 -19.49
C TYR A 269 -0.96 32.99 -18.69
N VAL A 270 -1.74 31.91 -18.76
CA VAL A 270 -2.74 31.61 -17.74
C VAL A 270 -2.11 30.65 -16.72
N VAL A 271 -2.11 31.05 -15.45
CA VAL A 271 -1.58 30.26 -14.35
C VAL A 271 -2.73 29.56 -13.64
N HIS A 272 -2.75 28.23 -13.73
CA HIS A 272 -3.57 27.37 -12.90
C HIS A 272 -2.96 27.30 -11.49
N CYS A 273 -3.74 27.54 -10.46
CA CYS A 273 -3.29 27.52 -9.06
C CYS A 273 -4.44 27.17 -8.12
N SER A 274 -4.17 27.10 -6.81
CA SER A 274 -5.19 26.90 -5.79
C SER A 274 -5.48 28.18 -5.01
N LYS A 275 -6.75 28.58 -4.96
CA LYS A 275 -7.24 29.66 -4.10
C LYS A 275 -7.96 29.04 -2.91
N GLN A 276 -7.37 29.10 -1.71
CA GLN A 276 -7.93 28.48 -0.50
C GLN A 276 -8.27 26.97 -0.67
N GLY A 277 -7.43 26.24 -1.40
CA GLY A 277 -7.63 24.81 -1.67
C GLY A 277 -8.48 24.50 -2.90
N ARG A 278 -8.89 25.50 -3.70
CA ARG A 278 -9.72 25.33 -4.90
C ARG A 278 -9.00 25.69 -6.20
N PRO A 279 -9.03 24.83 -7.24
CA PRO A 279 -8.61 25.15 -8.61
C PRO A 279 -9.11 26.50 -9.12
N HIS A 280 -8.17 27.38 -9.43
CA HIS A 280 -8.39 28.75 -9.86
C HIS A 280 -7.43 29.10 -11.00
N ALA A 281 -7.76 30.14 -11.76
CA ALA A 281 -6.94 30.62 -12.87
C ALA A 281 -6.69 32.12 -12.74
N ILE A 282 -5.44 32.53 -12.96
CA ILE A 282 -5.01 33.94 -12.98
C ILE A 282 -4.23 34.24 -14.25
N ALA A 283 -4.21 35.51 -14.65
CA ALA A 283 -3.40 35.98 -15.77
C ALA A 283 -1.99 36.35 -15.29
N LEU A 284 -0.98 36.00 -16.08
CA LEU A 284 0.41 36.42 -15.92
C LEU A 284 0.90 36.99 -17.25
N ASP A 285 1.25 38.27 -17.26
CA ASP A 285 1.96 38.91 -18.36
C ASP A 285 3.44 39.04 -17.98
N ALA A 286 4.26 38.14 -18.53
CA ALA A 286 5.70 38.10 -18.33
C ALA A 286 6.38 38.82 -19.49
N GLY A 287 6.34 40.16 -19.47
CA GLY A 287 7.00 41.00 -20.46
C GLY A 287 8.54 40.94 -20.35
N SER A 288 9.23 41.54 -21.33
CA SER A 288 10.69 41.70 -21.38
C SER A 288 11.24 42.69 -20.35
N ASN A 289 10.37 43.43 -19.67
CA ASN A 289 10.72 44.35 -18.59
C ASN A 289 10.96 43.60 -17.26
N THR A 290 11.65 44.24 -16.32
CA THR A 290 11.92 43.68 -14.98
C THR A 290 10.67 43.47 -14.11
N GLU A 291 9.50 43.88 -14.58
CA GLU A 291 8.22 43.84 -13.88
C GLU A 291 7.24 42.89 -14.58
N TRP A 292 6.75 41.89 -13.85
CA TRP A 292 5.71 40.95 -14.28
C TRP A 292 4.38 41.35 -13.67
N VAL A 293 3.32 41.26 -14.48
CA VAL A 293 1.98 41.66 -14.08
C VAL A 293 1.11 40.41 -13.89
N VAL A 294 0.56 40.24 -12.69
CA VAL A 294 -0.38 39.16 -12.38
C VAL A 294 -1.75 39.74 -12.10
N ALA A 295 -2.80 39.23 -12.76
CA ALA A 295 -4.17 39.68 -12.54
C ALA A 295 -5.11 38.53 -12.10
N ASP A 296 -5.83 38.76 -11.00
CA ASP A 296 -6.90 37.91 -10.45
C ASP A 296 -8.21 38.70 -10.43
N GLY A 297 -9.07 38.48 -11.43
CA GLY A 297 -10.30 39.24 -11.58
C GLY A 297 -10.01 40.74 -11.77
N ASN A 298 -10.54 41.58 -10.87
CA ASN A 298 -10.34 43.03 -10.88
C ASN A 298 -9.04 43.48 -10.19
N ALA A 299 -8.30 42.57 -9.55
CA ALA A 299 -7.07 42.90 -8.83
C ALA A 299 -5.84 42.63 -9.69
N GLU A 300 -4.91 43.59 -9.72
CA GLU A 300 -3.62 43.49 -10.42
C GLU A 300 -2.46 43.61 -9.41
N PHE A 301 -1.44 42.76 -9.58
CA PHE A 301 -0.24 42.68 -8.75
C PHE A 301 0.99 42.82 -9.64
N ILE A 302 1.90 43.73 -9.27
CA ILE A 302 3.17 43.93 -9.97
C ILE A 302 4.31 43.37 -9.10
N LEU A 303 5.13 42.49 -9.68
CA LEU A 303 6.26 41.86 -9.00
C LEU A 303 7.39 41.51 -9.98
N ASP A 304 8.61 41.36 -9.47
CA ASP A 304 9.75 40.90 -10.29
C ASP A 304 9.79 39.37 -10.46
N ARG A 305 10.54 38.89 -11.46
CA ARG A 305 10.71 37.46 -11.77
C ARG A 305 11.16 36.64 -10.55
N ALA A 306 12.09 37.17 -9.76
CA ALA A 306 12.64 36.46 -8.60
C ALA A 306 11.58 36.26 -7.51
N SER A 307 10.74 37.26 -7.28
CA SER A 307 9.64 37.24 -6.32
C SER A 307 8.54 36.27 -6.75
N PHE A 308 8.21 36.23 -8.05
CA PHE A 308 7.22 35.28 -8.58
C PHE A 308 7.71 33.84 -8.45
N LEU A 309 8.96 33.55 -8.87
CA LEU A 309 9.53 32.21 -8.77
C LEU A 309 9.68 31.76 -7.30
N LYS A 310 10.03 32.69 -6.40
CA LYS A 310 10.04 32.43 -4.97
C LYS A 310 8.65 32.05 -4.47
N ALA A 311 7.62 32.80 -4.81
CA ALA A 311 6.23 32.51 -4.44
C ALA A 311 5.77 31.13 -4.96
N VAL A 312 6.07 30.78 -6.21
CA VAL A 312 5.78 29.45 -6.78
C VAL A 312 6.50 28.34 -6.01
N SER A 313 7.75 28.57 -5.60
CA SER A 313 8.55 27.57 -4.88
C SER A 313 8.12 27.37 -3.41
N SER A 314 7.61 28.44 -2.76
CA SER A 314 7.20 28.46 -1.35
C SER A 314 5.75 28.07 -1.13
N ALA A 315 4.89 28.23 -2.14
CA ALA A 315 3.47 27.99 -2.08
C ALA A 315 3.11 26.57 -1.60
N CYS A 316 2.13 26.46 -0.70
CA CYS A 316 1.66 25.16 -0.22
C CYS A 316 0.99 24.33 -1.32
N ASP A 317 0.42 25.00 -2.32
CA ASP A 317 -0.26 24.43 -3.48
C ASP A 317 0.67 24.24 -4.69
N LYS A 318 2.00 24.32 -4.52
CA LYS A 318 2.96 24.19 -5.63
C LYS A 318 2.82 22.96 -6.52
N ARG A 319 2.25 21.87 -6.00
CA ARG A 319 1.97 20.64 -6.78
C ARG A 319 0.79 20.80 -7.74
N HIS A 320 0.00 21.86 -7.58
CA HIS A 320 -1.19 22.19 -8.34
C HIS A 320 -0.97 23.43 -9.24
N ILE A 321 0.25 23.96 -9.29
CA ILE A 321 0.58 25.11 -10.14
C ILE A 321 0.93 24.61 -11.55
N MET A 322 0.23 25.10 -12.56
CA MET A 322 0.50 24.79 -13.98
C MET A 322 0.39 26.05 -14.82
N LEU A 323 1.33 26.29 -15.73
CA LEU A 323 1.31 27.43 -16.64
C LEU A 323 0.85 27.02 -18.03
N PHE A 324 -0.01 27.83 -18.64
CA PHE A 324 -0.45 27.70 -20.02
C PHE A 324 -0.02 28.94 -20.79
N LYS A 325 0.92 28.80 -21.73
CA LYS A 325 1.31 29.88 -22.64
C LYS A 325 0.20 30.13 -23.64
N VAL A 326 -0.18 31.39 -23.82
CA VAL A 326 -1.33 31.80 -24.63
C VAL A 326 -0.87 32.47 -25.91
N THR A 327 -1.37 31.99 -27.06
CA THR A 327 -1.10 32.57 -28.39
C THR A 327 -2.37 32.72 -29.22
N ALA A 328 -2.41 33.71 -30.10
CA ALA A 328 -3.55 33.96 -31.00
C ALA A 328 -3.65 32.93 -32.14
N SER A 329 -2.56 32.26 -32.49
CA SER A 329 -2.49 31.25 -33.55
C SER A 329 -1.61 30.06 -33.14
N LEU A 330 -1.77 28.93 -33.84
CA LEU A 330 -0.89 27.75 -33.69
C LEU A 330 0.57 28.16 -33.95
N PRO A 331 1.50 27.91 -33.01
CA PRO A 331 2.92 28.13 -33.28
C PRO A 331 3.39 27.21 -34.42
N PRO A 332 4.29 27.69 -35.30
CA PRO A 332 4.86 26.86 -36.36
C PRO A 332 5.63 25.67 -35.76
N LYS A 333 5.63 24.52 -36.46
CA LYS A 333 6.17 23.21 -35.99
C LYS A 333 7.63 23.23 -35.54
N ASP A 334 8.39 24.27 -35.89
CA ASP A 334 9.83 24.41 -35.59
C ASP A 334 10.13 25.20 -34.29
N GLU A 335 9.13 25.75 -33.60
CA GLU A 335 9.28 26.50 -32.34
C GLU A 335 8.73 25.75 -31.10
N HIS A 336 8.64 24.42 -31.16
CA HIS A 336 8.26 23.66 -29.97
C HIS A 336 9.40 23.72 -28.92
N PRO A 337 9.15 24.20 -27.68
CA PRO A 337 10.17 24.23 -26.65
C PRO A 337 10.71 22.82 -26.38
N LYS A 338 12.01 22.70 -26.06
CA LYS A 338 12.78 21.43 -25.88
C LYS A 338 12.20 20.41 -24.88
N PHE A 339 11.10 20.73 -24.20
CA PHE A 339 10.33 19.87 -23.31
C PHE A 339 8.93 19.65 -23.87
N THR A 340 8.82 18.94 -24.99
CA THR A 340 7.53 18.62 -25.60
C THR A 340 6.84 17.51 -24.84
N LEU A 341 5.81 17.88 -24.07
CA LEU A 341 4.76 16.97 -23.64
C LEU A 341 4.20 16.24 -24.87
N ASN A 342 3.94 14.94 -24.76
CA ASN A 342 3.31 14.22 -25.86
C ASN A 342 1.86 14.72 -26.05
N GLU A 343 1.28 14.46 -27.22
CA GLU A 343 -0.05 14.98 -27.59
C GLU A 343 -1.14 14.56 -26.60
N THR A 344 -1.05 13.33 -26.08
CA THR A 344 -1.95 12.80 -25.05
C THR A 344 -1.78 13.50 -23.69
N GLU A 345 -0.57 13.83 -23.28
CA GLU A 345 -0.30 14.58 -22.05
C GLU A 345 -0.81 16.02 -22.16
N ARG A 346 -0.62 16.63 -23.33
CA ARG A 346 -1.14 17.98 -23.62
C ARG A 346 -2.66 18.01 -23.51
N GLU A 347 -3.36 17.04 -24.08
CA GLU A 347 -4.83 16.91 -23.94
C GLU A 347 -5.25 16.80 -22.47
N ARG A 348 -4.57 15.95 -21.69
CA ARG A 348 -4.86 15.78 -20.25
C ARG A 348 -4.69 17.06 -19.45
N PHE A 349 -3.69 17.89 -19.76
CA PHE A 349 -3.53 19.18 -19.08
C PHE A 349 -4.60 20.19 -19.49
N LEU A 350 -5.07 20.14 -20.74
CA LEU A 350 -6.18 20.99 -21.18
C LEU A 350 -7.53 20.59 -20.56
N ASP A 351 -7.65 19.35 -20.08
CA ASP A 351 -8.82 18.89 -19.31
C ASP A 351 -8.86 19.41 -17.86
N LEU A 352 -7.82 20.11 -17.39
CA LEU A 352 -7.85 20.76 -16.08
C LEU A 352 -9.01 21.76 -15.99
N GLN A 353 -9.60 21.88 -14.80
CA GLN A 353 -10.79 22.70 -14.54
C GLN A 353 -10.47 23.79 -13.53
N ALA A 354 -10.98 25.01 -13.72
CA ALA A 354 -10.84 26.07 -12.73
C ALA A 354 -12.18 26.77 -12.48
N ALA A 355 -12.45 27.11 -11.21
CA ALA A 355 -13.65 27.87 -10.83
C ALA A 355 -13.46 28.73 -9.58
N ALA A 356 -13.98 29.94 -9.64
CA ALA A 356 -13.78 30.98 -8.62
C ALA A 356 -14.81 30.99 -7.47
N GLY A 357 -15.81 30.11 -7.49
CA GLY A 357 -16.99 30.21 -6.61
C GLY A 357 -16.97 29.45 -5.29
N GLU A 358 -17.84 29.86 -4.36
CA GLU A 358 -18.03 29.19 -3.05
C GLU A 358 -18.59 27.77 -3.14
N ASP A 359 -19.24 27.44 -4.25
CA ASP A 359 -19.80 26.11 -4.55
C ASP A 359 -18.82 25.17 -5.27
N PHE A 360 -17.54 25.55 -5.39
CA PHE A 360 -16.53 24.67 -5.96
C PHE A 360 -16.23 23.49 -5.03
N ILE A 361 -16.79 22.33 -5.38
CA ILE A 361 -16.46 21.04 -4.77
C ILE A 361 -15.19 20.54 -5.47
N VAL A 362 -14.03 20.75 -4.83
CA VAL A 362 -12.79 20.06 -5.24
C VAL A 362 -13.11 18.59 -5.32
N GLU A 363 -13.02 17.99 -6.52
CA GLU A 363 -12.68 16.56 -6.68
C GLU A 363 -11.28 16.42 -6.11
N LEU A 364 -11.19 16.53 -4.77
CA LEU A 364 -10.07 15.98 -4.04
C LEU A 364 -10.31 14.49 -4.20
N ASP A 365 -9.68 13.93 -5.22
CA ASP A 365 -9.52 12.51 -5.41
C ASP A 365 -8.85 11.95 -4.16
N MET A 366 -9.65 11.70 -3.14
CA MET A 366 -9.52 10.48 -2.38
C MET A 366 -9.98 9.35 -3.30
N PHE A 367 -8.98 8.89 -4.06
CA PHE A 367 -8.91 7.68 -4.86
C PHE A 367 -9.67 7.74 -6.20
N PRO A 368 -8.94 7.92 -7.32
CA PRO A 368 -9.45 7.52 -8.62
C PRO A 368 -9.87 6.04 -8.54
N GLU A 369 -11.17 5.79 -8.68
CA GLU A 369 -11.60 4.66 -9.50
C GLU A 369 -11.51 5.16 -10.94
N GLU A 370 -10.36 4.94 -11.55
CA GLU A 370 -10.25 5.08 -13.00
C GLU A 370 -11.26 4.13 -13.63
N ALA A 371 -12.15 4.69 -14.44
CA ALA A 371 -12.66 3.98 -15.59
C ALA A 371 -11.44 3.61 -16.43
N GLU A 372 -11.12 2.32 -16.48
CA GLU A 372 -10.08 1.77 -17.34
C GLU A 372 -10.46 2.01 -18.80
N ASP A 373 -9.93 3.10 -19.38
CA ASP A 373 -9.59 3.12 -20.79
C ASP A 373 -8.27 2.37 -20.96
N GLU A 374 -8.34 1.29 -21.72
CA GLU A 374 -7.24 0.42 -22.10
C GLU A 374 -6.12 1.24 -22.78
N ARG A 375 -5.07 1.62 -22.04
CA ARG A 375 -3.77 2.01 -22.61
C ARG A 375 -2.66 1.21 -21.95
N GLN A 376 -2.17 0.22 -22.70
CA GLN A 376 -0.97 -0.56 -22.42
C GLN A 376 0.24 0.36 -22.24
N HIS A 377 0.71 0.52 -21.00
CA HIS A 377 2.07 0.97 -20.71
C HIS A 377 2.87 -0.22 -20.20
N ASP A 378 3.65 -0.82 -21.09
CA ASP A 378 4.60 -1.90 -20.81
C ASP A 378 5.83 -1.35 -20.07
N GLU A 379 5.79 -1.36 -18.73
CA GLU A 379 6.94 -1.50 -17.85
C GLU A 379 6.78 -2.83 -17.10
N PRO A 380 7.84 -3.62 -16.84
CA PRO A 380 7.70 -4.96 -16.28
C PRO A 380 7.30 -4.90 -14.80
N VAL A 381 5.99 -4.98 -14.55
CA VAL A 381 5.39 -5.13 -13.22
C VAL A 381 5.41 -6.61 -12.83
N GLY A 382 5.68 -6.90 -11.55
CA GLY A 382 5.75 -8.25 -10.98
C GLY A 382 4.50 -9.08 -11.31
N GLN A 383 4.68 -10.05 -12.20
CA GLN A 383 3.63 -10.98 -12.60
C GLN A 383 3.51 -12.09 -11.55
N ASP A 384 2.42 -12.05 -10.77
CA ASP A 384 2.09 -13.04 -9.73
C ASP A 384 1.98 -14.48 -10.27
N ASP A 385 1.66 -14.63 -11.56
CA ASP A 385 1.57 -15.91 -12.28
C ASP A 385 2.08 -15.69 -13.72
N ALA A 386 3.35 -15.30 -13.89
CA ALA A 386 3.94 -15.25 -15.23
C ALA A 386 3.80 -16.63 -15.89
N GLU A 387 2.97 -16.72 -16.93
CA GLU A 387 3.14 -17.72 -17.99
C GLU A 387 4.45 -17.39 -18.72
N SER A 388 5.57 -17.70 -18.08
CA SER A 388 6.79 -17.99 -18.83
C SER A 388 6.43 -19.17 -19.73
N GLN A 389 6.46 -18.97 -21.05
CA GLN A 389 6.37 -20.03 -22.05
C GLN A 389 7.05 -21.28 -21.50
N GLU A 390 6.34 -22.42 -21.50
CA GLU A 390 6.87 -23.74 -21.14
C GLU A 390 8.19 -23.97 -21.91
N GLN A 391 9.28 -23.52 -21.32
CA GLN A 391 10.61 -24.01 -21.59
C GLN A 391 10.79 -25.02 -20.49
N GLU A 392 10.54 -26.28 -20.82
CA GLU A 392 11.09 -27.39 -20.05
C GLU A 392 12.56 -27.06 -19.80
N GLU A 393 12.85 -26.63 -18.58
CA GLU A 393 14.22 -26.51 -18.10
C GLU A 393 14.73 -27.94 -18.02
N ASP A 394 15.42 -28.34 -19.08
CA ASP A 394 16.19 -29.57 -19.08
C ASP A 394 17.28 -29.40 -17.99
N GLU A 395 16.97 -29.84 -16.75
CA GLU A 395 17.84 -29.79 -15.57
C GLU A 395 19.22 -30.44 -15.83
N SER A 396 19.36 -31.15 -16.94
CA SER A 396 20.54 -31.87 -17.38
C SER A 396 21.69 -30.98 -17.89
N VAL A 397 21.43 -29.71 -18.28
CA VAL A 397 22.46 -28.84 -18.88
C VAL A 397 22.62 -27.52 -18.11
N THR A 398 23.57 -27.49 -17.16
CA THR A 398 24.05 -26.24 -16.54
C THR A 398 25.18 -25.67 -17.39
N THR A 399 25.05 -24.44 -17.89
CA THR A 399 26.10 -23.79 -18.69
C THR A 399 26.68 -22.56 -18.00
N VAL A 400 27.97 -22.30 -18.20
CA VAL A 400 28.73 -21.21 -17.58
C VAL A 400 29.04 -20.13 -18.62
N GLY A 401 28.85 -18.85 -18.27
CA GLY A 401 29.21 -17.73 -19.14
C GLY A 401 30.72 -17.61 -19.39
N ASP A 402 31.12 -17.00 -20.51
CA ASP A 402 32.51 -17.03 -21.00
C ASP A 402 33.54 -16.47 -20.02
N ILE A 403 33.21 -15.40 -19.29
CA ILE A 403 34.09 -14.79 -18.29
C ILE A 403 34.38 -15.78 -17.14
N LEU A 404 33.33 -16.40 -16.59
CA LEU A 404 33.49 -17.38 -15.53
C LEU A 404 34.23 -18.62 -16.06
N LEU A 405 33.91 -19.09 -17.27
CA LEU A 405 34.60 -20.22 -17.89
C LEU A 405 36.11 -19.97 -18.07
N GLN A 406 36.51 -18.76 -18.45
CA GLN A 406 37.92 -18.35 -18.52
C GLN A 406 38.59 -18.35 -17.13
N ASN A 407 37.88 -17.93 -16.09
CA ASN A 407 38.39 -17.97 -14.72
C ASN A 407 38.61 -19.42 -14.25
N LEU A 408 37.67 -20.33 -14.53
CA LEU A 408 37.83 -21.75 -14.21
C LEU A 408 39.01 -22.38 -14.96
N LYS A 409 39.19 -22.02 -16.24
CA LYS A 409 40.36 -22.45 -17.05
C LYS A 409 41.67 -21.98 -16.41
N LYS A 410 41.76 -20.70 -16.02
CA LYS A 410 42.95 -20.13 -15.37
C LYS A 410 43.27 -20.85 -14.06
N GLU A 411 42.25 -21.19 -13.26
CA GLU A 411 42.41 -21.93 -12.01
C GLU A 411 43.00 -23.35 -12.24
N VAL A 412 42.48 -24.07 -13.25
CA VAL A 412 42.99 -25.39 -13.65
C VAL A 412 44.43 -25.30 -14.17
N GLU A 413 44.74 -24.33 -15.02
CA GLU A 413 46.08 -24.14 -15.57
C GLU A 413 47.11 -23.77 -14.50
N SER A 414 46.74 -22.92 -13.53
CA SER A 414 47.62 -22.56 -12.41
C SER A 414 48.01 -23.79 -11.57
N LEU A 415 47.06 -24.70 -11.35
CA LEU A 415 47.33 -25.98 -10.67
C LEU A 415 48.29 -26.88 -11.46
N LEU A 416 48.14 -26.93 -12.80
CA LEU A 416 49.02 -27.73 -13.67
C LEU A 416 50.44 -27.16 -13.79
N LYS A 417 50.58 -25.83 -13.76
CA LYS A 417 51.87 -25.09 -13.84
C LYS A 417 52.67 -25.07 -12.53
N GLN A 418 52.26 -25.84 -11.51
CA GLN A 418 52.93 -26.00 -10.21
C GLN A 418 52.96 -24.77 -9.28
N GLN A 419 52.17 -23.73 -9.54
CA GLN A 419 52.06 -22.58 -8.61
C GLN A 419 51.31 -22.92 -7.31
N THR A 420 50.57 -24.04 -7.27
CA THR A 420 49.84 -24.51 -6.08
C THR A 420 50.51 -25.76 -5.50
N GLN A 421 50.97 -25.69 -4.25
CA GLN A 421 51.56 -26.86 -3.55
C GLN A 421 50.48 -27.89 -3.18
N LEU A 422 50.67 -29.15 -3.59
CA LEU A 422 49.85 -30.27 -3.13
C LEU A 422 50.24 -30.63 -1.69
N ARG A 423 49.29 -30.54 -0.75
CA ARG A 423 49.51 -30.87 0.66
C ARG A 423 49.07 -32.31 0.97
N GLN A 424 49.81 -33.00 1.83
CA GLN A 424 49.41 -34.29 2.38
C GLN A 424 48.33 -34.04 3.44
N GLY A 425 47.19 -34.71 3.32
CA GLY A 425 46.19 -34.74 4.38
C GLY A 425 46.65 -35.60 5.56
N ALA A 426 46.04 -35.39 6.73
CA ALA A 426 46.29 -36.20 7.92
C ALA A 426 46.00 -37.71 7.72
N ASP A 427 45.23 -38.06 6.69
CA ASP A 427 44.89 -39.41 6.24
C ASP A 427 45.97 -40.06 5.33
N GLY A 428 47.13 -39.42 5.16
CA GLY A 428 48.21 -39.90 4.29
C GLY A 428 47.90 -39.82 2.79
N ARG A 429 46.82 -39.11 2.41
CA ARG A 429 46.34 -38.97 1.03
C ARG A 429 46.56 -37.56 0.48
N VAL A 430 46.67 -37.43 -0.83
CA VAL A 430 46.66 -36.16 -1.56
C VAL A 430 45.33 -36.01 -2.26
N ARG A 431 44.66 -34.89 -2.03
CA ARG A 431 43.35 -34.59 -2.60
C ARG A 431 43.50 -33.68 -3.83
N CYS A 432 42.60 -33.80 -4.80
CA CYS A 432 42.47 -32.77 -5.83
C CYS A 432 41.88 -31.51 -5.16
N PRO A 433 42.51 -30.34 -5.26
CA PRO A 433 41.99 -29.13 -4.65
C PRO A 433 40.70 -28.64 -5.31
N LEU A 434 40.45 -29.02 -6.57
CA LEU A 434 39.32 -28.58 -7.39
C LEU A 434 38.09 -29.52 -7.31
N CYS A 435 38.26 -30.73 -6.77
CA CYS A 435 37.18 -31.69 -6.58
C CYS A 435 36.86 -31.83 -5.08
N PRO A 436 35.58 -31.99 -4.69
CA PRO A 436 35.22 -32.11 -3.29
C PRO A 436 35.86 -33.33 -2.60
N PHE A 437 35.76 -34.53 -3.19
CA PHE A 437 36.16 -35.77 -2.49
C PHE A 437 37.29 -36.56 -3.14
N ARG A 438 37.71 -36.25 -4.36
CA ARG A 438 38.72 -37.05 -5.08
C ARG A 438 40.09 -37.01 -4.39
N SER A 439 40.60 -38.19 -4.03
CA SER A 439 41.90 -38.32 -3.36
C SER A 439 42.66 -39.58 -3.78
N TRP A 440 43.98 -39.54 -3.63
CA TRP A 440 44.91 -40.63 -3.95
C TRP A 440 45.91 -40.81 -2.80
N SER A 441 46.55 -41.97 -2.70
CA SER A 441 47.66 -42.12 -1.74
C SER A 441 48.81 -41.15 -2.07
N TRP A 442 49.55 -40.70 -1.05
CA TRP A 442 50.69 -39.79 -1.24
C TRP A 442 51.72 -40.31 -2.27
N HIS A 443 51.99 -41.62 -2.23
CA HIS A 443 52.85 -42.32 -3.20
C HIS A 443 52.38 -42.18 -4.66
N ASN A 444 51.09 -41.90 -4.89
CA ASN A 444 50.48 -41.70 -6.19
C ASN A 444 50.12 -40.24 -6.50
N ARG A 445 50.76 -39.25 -5.85
CA ARG A 445 50.47 -37.81 -6.04
C ARG A 445 50.52 -37.35 -7.50
N CYS A 446 51.32 -37.99 -8.35
CA CYS A 446 51.37 -37.71 -9.79
C CYS A 446 50.02 -37.98 -10.50
N ARG A 447 49.19 -38.89 -9.96
CA ARG A 447 47.85 -39.19 -10.49
C ARG A 447 46.87 -38.01 -10.34
N VAL A 448 47.10 -37.10 -9.39
CA VAL A 448 46.27 -35.88 -9.24
C VAL A 448 46.40 -35.02 -10.50
N LYS A 449 47.63 -34.79 -10.98
CA LYS A 449 47.85 -34.02 -12.22
C LYS A 449 47.28 -34.72 -13.44
N LYS A 450 47.36 -36.06 -13.51
CA LYS A 450 46.72 -36.86 -14.58
C LYS A 450 45.20 -36.66 -14.56
N HIS A 451 44.57 -36.77 -13.38
CA HIS A 451 43.14 -36.54 -13.21
C HIS A 451 42.72 -35.13 -13.63
N VAL A 452 43.48 -34.10 -13.23
CA VAL A 452 43.17 -32.71 -13.60
C VAL A 452 43.19 -32.53 -15.11
N ARG A 453 44.20 -33.06 -15.82
CA ARG A 453 44.26 -32.98 -17.29
C ARG A 453 43.11 -33.71 -17.99
N GLU A 454 42.72 -34.85 -17.46
CA GLU A 454 41.74 -35.74 -18.11
C GLU A 454 40.28 -35.31 -17.83
N TYR A 455 39.98 -34.87 -16.60
CA TYR A 455 38.60 -34.64 -16.16
C TYR A 455 38.23 -33.16 -15.98
N HIS A 456 39.18 -32.25 -15.74
CA HIS A 456 38.91 -30.80 -15.73
C HIS A 456 39.16 -30.22 -17.13
N SER A 457 38.39 -30.69 -18.11
CA SER A 457 38.50 -30.29 -19.51
C SER A 457 37.38 -29.31 -19.91
N ALA A 458 37.58 -28.62 -21.03
CA ALA A 458 36.58 -27.71 -21.59
C ALA A 458 35.23 -28.40 -21.84
N ARG A 459 35.24 -29.70 -22.21
CA ARG A 459 34.02 -30.51 -22.40
C ARG A 459 33.15 -30.57 -21.14
N LYS A 460 33.75 -30.51 -19.96
CA LYS A 460 33.06 -30.51 -18.66
C LYS A 460 33.05 -29.13 -18.00
N GLN A 461 33.29 -28.08 -18.79
CA GLN A 461 33.40 -26.69 -18.29
C GLN A 461 34.38 -26.57 -17.11
N TYR A 462 35.46 -27.35 -17.15
CA TYR A 462 36.49 -27.41 -16.11
C TYR A 462 36.02 -27.88 -14.72
N CYS A 463 34.77 -28.35 -14.57
CA CYS A 463 34.23 -28.93 -13.34
C CYS A 463 34.07 -30.45 -13.49
N ALA A 464 34.95 -31.23 -12.84
CA ALA A 464 34.97 -32.68 -13.01
C ALA A 464 33.85 -33.42 -12.25
N SER A 465 33.32 -32.84 -11.16
CA SER A 465 32.46 -33.55 -10.20
C SER A 465 30.97 -33.57 -10.57
N GLY A 466 30.50 -32.63 -11.40
CA GLY A 466 29.10 -32.62 -11.84
C GLY A 466 28.47 -31.23 -11.83
N THR A 467 27.18 -31.21 -12.16
CA THR A 467 26.37 -30.00 -12.31
C THR A 467 26.11 -29.30 -10.97
N LYS A 468 26.06 -30.01 -9.85
CA LYS A 468 25.78 -29.39 -8.53
C LYS A 468 26.96 -28.60 -7.99
N GLN A 469 28.19 -29.07 -8.20
CA GLN A 469 29.38 -28.25 -7.92
C GLN A 469 29.40 -27.01 -8.84
N LEU A 470 28.99 -27.16 -10.10
CA LEU A 470 28.92 -26.05 -11.04
C LEU A 470 27.89 -24.99 -10.65
N LYS A 471 26.73 -25.40 -10.10
CA LYS A 471 25.72 -24.48 -9.54
C LYS A 471 26.28 -23.66 -8.37
N ILE A 472 27.08 -24.27 -7.49
CA ILE A 472 27.78 -23.54 -6.42
C ILE A 472 28.79 -22.55 -7.00
N VAL A 473 29.57 -22.96 -8.02
CA VAL A 473 30.53 -22.08 -8.69
C VAL A 473 29.84 -20.83 -9.25
N ILE A 474 28.68 -21.01 -9.90
CA ILE A 474 27.86 -19.89 -10.41
C ILE A 474 27.38 -19.02 -9.25
N ALA A 475 26.87 -19.64 -8.18
CA ALA A 475 26.36 -18.91 -7.02
C ALA A 475 27.43 -18.03 -6.36
N LEU A 476 28.62 -18.58 -6.13
CA LEU A 476 29.77 -17.87 -5.57
C LEU A 476 30.24 -16.73 -6.49
N HIS A 477 30.26 -16.97 -7.80
CA HIS A 477 30.62 -15.93 -8.77
C HIS A 477 29.61 -14.78 -8.76
N ASP A 478 28.32 -15.10 -8.79
CA ASP A 478 27.27 -14.07 -8.82
C ASP A 478 27.29 -13.24 -7.53
N GLN A 479 27.51 -13.86 -6.38
CA GLN A 479 27.69 -13.17 -5.11
C GLN A 479 28.91 -12.24 -5.13
N ASP A 480 30.06 -12.74 -5.56
CA ASP A 480 31.30 -11.94 -5.66
C ASP A 480 31.10 -10.74 -6.61
N MET A 481 30.41 -10.94 -7.74
CA MET A 481 30.11 -9.85 -8.69
C MET A 481 29.16 -8.81 -8.11
N LEU A 482 28.13 -9.22 -7.37
CA LEU A 482 27.19 -8.31 -6.72
C LEU A 482 27.86 -7.51 -5.58
N GLN A 483 28.84 -8.10 -4.89
CA GLN A 483 29.64 -7.42 -3.87
C GLN A 483 30.76 -6.54 -4.44
N GLY A 484 30.98 -6.57 -5.77
CA GLY A 484 32.08 -5.86 -6.42
C GLY A 484 33.47 -6.43 -6.12
N THR A 485 33.55 -7.63 -5.52
CA THR A 485 34.80 -8.33 -5.22
C THR A 485 35.24 -9.16 -6.42
N THR A 486 36.30 -8.73 -7.11
CA THR A 486 36.88 -9.49 -8.25
C THR A 486 38.17 -10.24 -7.87
N THR A 487 38.53 -10.23 -6.58
CA THR A 487 39.88 -10.49 -6.11
C THR A 487 40.22 -11.99 -6.01
N THR A 488 39.23 -12.89 -5.98
CA THR A 488 39.45 -14.34 -5.77
C THR A 488 38.90 -15.21 -6.91
N CYS A 489 39.74 -15.51 -7.90
CA CYS A 489 39.38 -16.40 -9.03
C CYS A 489 39.37 -17.92 -8.69
N ALA A 490 39.23 -18.30 -7.42
CA ALA A 490 39.38 -19.69 -6.94
C ALA A 490 38.02 -20.40 -6.73
N TYR A 491 37.12 -20.29 -7.71
CA TYR A 491 35.74 -20.77 -7.58
C TYR A 491 35.62 -22.30 -7.49
N LEU A 492 36.45 -23.07 -8.19
CA LEU A 492 36.44 -24.55 -8.08
C LEU A 492 36.93 -25.00 -6.70
N ARG A 493 37.95 -24.33 -6.15
CA ARG A 493 38.44 -24.63 -4.79
C ARG A 493 37.42 -24.26 -3.72
N ARG A 494 36.87 -23.04 -3.77
CA ARG A 494 35.82 -22.59 -2.82
C ARG A 494 34.59 -23.48 -2.86
N SER A 495 34.09 -23.80 -4.07
CA SER A 495 32.95 -24.73 -4.21
C SER A 495 33.24 -26.12 -3.66
N ALA A 496 34.47 -26.63 -3.84
CA ALA A 496 34.88 -27.92 -3.27
C ALA A 496 34.96 -27.87 -1.73
N GLU A 497 35.40 -26.75 -1.15
CA GLU A 497 35.42 -26.54 0.31
C GLU A 497 34.01 -26.48 0.91
N VAL A 498 33.10 -25.73 0.28
CA VAL A 498 31.68 -25.65 0.67
C VAL A 498 31.01 -27.04 0.64
N LEU A 499 31.26 -27.84 -0.40
CA LEU A 499 30.72 -29.20 -0.49
C LEU A 499 31.32 -30.14 0.57
N ARG A 500 32.58 -29.95 0.97
CA ARG A 500 33.21 -30.75 2.01
C ARG A 500 32.68 -30.44 3.40
N SER A 501 32.31 -29.19 3.68
CA SER A 501 31.78 -28.80 4.98
C SER A 501 30.33 -29.22 5.17
N THR A 502 29.52 -29.22 4.10
CA THR A 502 28.08 -29.47 4.16
C THR A 502 27.70 -30.94 3.94
N ILE A 503 28.43 -31.68 3.10
CA ILE A 503 28.10 -33.08 2.79
C ILE A 503 28.76 -34.00 3.82
N VAL A 504 28.01 -34.31 4.87
CA VAL A 504 28.38 -35.29 5.90
C VAL A 504 27.37 -36.44 5.86
N PRO A 505 27.80 -37.72 5.78
CA PRO A 505 29.18 -38.19 5.65
C PRO A 505 29.78 -37.91 4.26
N SER A 506 31.11 -37.88 4.17
CA SER A 506 31.83 -37.68 2.90
C SER A 506 31.47 -38.74 1.84
N LEU A 507 31.44 -38.34 0.57
CA LEU A 507 31.21 -39.26 -0.55
C LEU A 507 32.45 -40.09 -0.90
N SER A 508 32.26 -41.08 -1.79
CA SER A 508 33.35 -41.91 -2.30
C SER A 508 34.46 -41.07 -2.94
N ILE A 509 35.67 -41.30 -2.47
CA ILE A 509 36.91 -40.67 -2.97
C ILE A 509 37.29 -41.10 -4.39
N ASN A 510 36.69 -42.17 -4.91
CA ASN A 510 37.04 -42.78 -6.19
C ASN A 510 36.09 -42.39 -7.33
N ASN A 511 34.93 -41.80 -7.01
CA ASN A 511 33.93 -41.42 -8.00
C ASN A 511 33.88 -39.89 -8.18
N ASN A 512 33.74 -39.45 -9.43
CA ASN A 512 33.52 -38.04 -9.75
C ASN A 512 32.03 -37.69 -9.72
N ASP A 513 31.13 -38.62 -10.04
CA ASP A 513 29.69 -38.35 -10.16
C ASP A 513 29.06 -38.18 -8.77
N ILE A 514 29.09 -36.95 -8.23
CA ILE A 514 28.52 -36.62 -6.92
C ILE A 514 27.03 -36.31 -7.00
N ASP A 515 26.52 -35.94 -8.18
CA ASP A 515 25.19 -35.39 -8.36
C ASP A 515 24.10 -36.37 -7.89
N ARG A 516 24.30 -37.67 -8.13
CA ARG A 516 23.36 -38.72 -7.71
C ARG A 516 23.22 -38.81 -6.19
N TYR A 517 24.27 -38.48 -5.44
CA TYR A 517 24.40 -38.75 -4.00
C TYR A 517 24.15 -37.55 -3.09
N ILE A 518 23.76 -36.39 -3.62
CA ILE A 518 23.52 -35.19 -2.82
C ILE A 518 22.19 -34.52 -3.17
N ARG A 519 21.59 -33.77 -2.24
CA ARG A 519 20.32 -33.03 -2.45
C ARG A 519 20.46 -31.60 -1.93
N LEU A 520 19.82 -30.66 -2.61
CA LEU A 520 19.74 -29.27 -2.17
C LEU A 520 18.65 -29.18 -1.09
N VAL A 521 19.01 -28.65 0.08
CA VAL A 521 18.15 -28.47 1.24
C VAL A 521 18.13 -26.98 1.60
N TYR A 522 16.95 -26.40 1.71
CA TYR A 522 16.77 -25.02 2.18
C TYR A 522 16.67 -25.00 3.70
N THR A 523 17.58 -24.25 4.33
CA THR A 523 17.64 -24.07 5.78
C THR A 523 17.44 -22.60 6.13
N GLY A 524 17.28 -22.29 7.41
CA GLY A 524 17.22 -20.91 7.91
C GLY A 524 18.53 -20.14 7.72
N ASN A 525 19.65 -20.85 7.51
CA ASN A 525 20.94 -20.27 7.16
C ASN A 525 21.19 -20.26 5.64
N GLY A 526 20.17 -20.58 4.83
CA GLY A 526 20.24 -20.60 3.38
C GLY A 526 20.30 -22.00 2.75
N PRO A 527 20.47 -22.05 1.42
CA PRO A 527 20.56 -23.29 0.67
C PRO A 527 21.88 -24.04 0.93
N GLU A 528 21.80 -25.34 1.16
CA GLU A 528 22.94 -26.23 1.40
C GLU A 528 22.80 -27.55 0.63
N TYR A 529 23.92 -28.18 0.28
CA TYR A 529 23.90 -29.54 -0.30
C TYR A 529 24.22 -30.58 0.75
N TRP A 530 23.30 -31.53 0.96
CA TRP A 530 23.45 -32.60 1.94
C TRP A 530 23.65 -33.95 1.26
N ASN A 531 24.30 -34.89 1.96
CA ASN A 531 24.39 -36.29 1.52
C ASN A 531 22.99 -36.91 1.44
N LEU A 532 22.72 -37.69 0.40
CA LEU A 532 21.44 -38.38 0.20
C LEU A 532 21.05 -39.24 1.42
N LYS A 533 22.01 -39.95 2.04
CA LYS A 533 21.75 -40.75 3.24
C LYS A 533 21.26 -39.86 4.38
N THR A 534 21.99 -38.78 4.63
CA THR A 534 21.62 -37.78 5.65
C THR A 534 20.26 -37.16 5.36
N THR A 535 19.93 -36.89 4.10
CA THR A 535 18.59 -36.36 3.76
C THR A 535 17.45 -37.34 4.01
N VAL A 536 17.72 -38.65 3.94
CA VAL A 536 16.73 -39.70 4.27
C VAL A 536 16.52 -39.77 5.78
N ASP A 537 17.63 -39.76 6.53
CA ASP A 537 17.63 -39.92 7.99
C ASP A 537 17.23 -38.63 8.74
N SER A 538 17.35 -37.47 8.10
CA SER A 538 17.03 -36.18 8.73
C SER A 538 15.53 -35.86 8.72
N PRO A 539 15.02 -35.13 9.73
CA PRO A 539 13.66 -34.63 9.74
C PRO A 539 13.55 -33.41 8.82
N ILE A 540 13.49 -33.65 7.51
CA ILE A 540 13.28 -32.62 6.48
C ILE A 540 12.07 -32.98 5.61
N ARG A 541 11.42 -31.97 5.04
CA ARG A 541 10.28 -32.16 4.13
C ARG A 541 10.73 -32.11 2.68
N ARG A 542 10.02 -32.85 1.82
CA ARG A 542 10.25 -32.90 0.38
C ARG A 542 9.00 -32.44 -0.37
N VAL A 543 9.13 -31.33 -1.07
CA VAL A 543 8.10 -30.78 -1.96
C VAL A 543 8.63 -30.84 -3.39
N ARG A 544 8.02 -31.67 -4.24
CA ARG A 544 8.55 -32.02 -5.56
C ARG A 544 9.99 -32.55 -5.48
N ASN A 545 10.98 -31.80 -5.99
CA ASN A 545 12.40 -32.12 -5.94
C ASN A 545 13.17 -31.23 -4.95
N LEU A 546 12.45 -30.36 -4.23
CA LEU A 546 13.00 -29.43 -3.25
C LEU A 546 12.89 -30.01 -1.85
N TYR A 547 13.90 -29.77 -1.03
CA TYR A 547 13.94 -30.18 0.35
C TYR A 547 14.10 -28.96 1.24
N TYR A 548 13.46 -28.96 2.40
CA TYR A 548 13.59 -27.87 3.35
C TYR A 548 13.43 -28.36 4.80
N ASP A 549 14.05 -27.62 5.72
CA ASP A 549 14.02 -27.93 7.16
C ASP A 549 12.99 -27.08 7.93
N ARG A 550 12.91 -27.33 9.24
CA ARG A 550 12.00 -26.61 10.15
C ARG A 550 12.23 -25.11 10.16
N SER A 551 13.49 -24.67 10.15
CA SER A 551 13.85 -23.26 10.26
C SER A 551 13.46 -22.47 9.00
N PHE A 552 13.57 -23.08 7.83
CA PHE A 552 13.08 -22.50 6.58
C PHE A 552 11.55 -22.44 6.54
N ALA A 553 10.87 -23.49 7.03
CA ALA A 553 9.41 -23.51 7.15
C ALA A 553 8.88 -22.38 8.06
N GLU A 554 9.55 -22.14 9.20
CA GLU A 554 9.22 -21.05 10.13
C GLU A 554 9.39 -19.67 9.48
N ALA A 555 10.45 -19.49 8.69
CA ALA A 555 10.68 -18.25 7.97
C ALA A 555 9.57 -17.98 6.93
N ILE A 556 9.15 -19.00 6.17
CA ILE A 556 7.99 -18.91 5.26
C ILE A 556 6.72 -18.52 6.04
N TYR A 557 6.42 -19.24 7.12
CA TYR A 557 5.23 -18.99 7.96
C TYR A 557 5.18 -17.54 8.47
N ARG A 558 6.27 -17.05 9.06
CA ARG A 558 6.39 -15.69 9.58
C ARG A 558 6.21 -14.66 8.48
N TYR A 559 6.94 -14.83 7.36
CA TYR A 559 6.92 -13.86 6.28
C TYR A 559 5.53 -13.72 5.65
N MET A 560 4.87 -14.85 5.37
CA MET A 560 3.56 -14.87 4.73
C MET A 560 2.49 -14.22 5.60
N LEU A 561 2.53 -14.41 6.93
CA LEU A 561 1.60 -13.76 7.85
C LEU A 561 1.85 -12.27 7.99
N VAL A 562 3.10 -11.86 8.28
CA VAL A 562 3.46 -10.45 8.52
C VAL A 562 3.22 -9.58 7.29
N ASN A 563 3.38 -10.15 6.09
CA ASN A 563 3.17 -9.43 4.84
C ASN A 563 1.77 -9.63 4.25
N ASN A 564 0.75 -10.06 5.03
CA ASN A 564 -0.63 -10.19 4.57
C ASN A 564 -0.78 -11.04 3.28
N ALA A 565 0.01 -12.10 3.14
CA ALA A 565 0.08 -12.89 1.90
C ALA A 565 0.35 -12.06 0.61
N LYS A 566 0.78 -10.79 0.73
CA LYS A 566 1.17 -9.88 -0.37
C LYS A 566 2.53 -10.21 -0.94
N ALA A 567 3.26 -11.11 -0.28
CA ALA A 567 4.49 -11.67 -0.78
C ALA A 567 4.23 -12.26 -2.17
N ASP A 568 4.49 -11.48 -3.21
CA ASP A 568 4.92 -12.08 -4.44
C ASP A 568 6.16 -12.92 -4.09
N VAL A 569 6.39 -13.93 -4.90
CA VAL A 569 7.47 -14.87 -4.64
C VAL A 569 8.83 -14.14 -4.62
N TYR A 570 8.92 -13.00 -5.30
CA TYR A 570 10.10 -12.14 -5.29
C TYR A 570 10.33 -11.43 -3.96
N GLY A 571 9.30 -10.94 -3.28
CA GLY A 571 9.40 -10.32 -1.97
C GLY A 571 9.85 -11.34 -0.92
N LEU A 572 9.28 -12.55 -0.95
CA LEU A 572 9.72 -13.65 -0.10
C LEU A 572 11.18 -14.01 -0.39
N ALA A 573 11.54 -14.20 -1.67
CA ALA A 573 12.92 -14.48 -2.08
C ALA A 573 13.88 -13.36 -1.65
N ASN A 574 13.52 -12.09 -1.86
CA ASN A 574 14.31 -10.92 -1.45
C ASN A 574 14.50 -10.87 0.07
N ALA A 575 13.46 -11.15 0.85
CA ALA A 575 13.57 -11.21 2.29
C ALA A 575 14.52 -12.33 2.75
N PHE A 576 14.50 -13.48 2.08
CA PHE A 576 15.50 -14.52 2.31
C PHE A 576 16.90 -14.10 1.88
N HIS A 577 17.07 -13.47 0.71
CA HIS A 577 18.38 -12.94 0.26
C HIS A 577 18.96 -11.92 1.24
N VAL A 578 18.13 -11.10 1.88
CA VAL A 578 18.57 -10.11 2.89
C VAL A 578 18.86 -10.76 4.25
N SER A 579 18.06 -11.73 4.67
CA SER A 579 18.18 -12.34 6.02
C SER A 579 19.25 -13.43 6.11
N VAL A 580 19.66 -14.01 4.98
CA VAL A 580 20.59 -15.13 4.93
C VAL A 580 21.99 -14.65 4.56
N ALA A 581 22.93 -14.72 5.51
CA ALA A 581 24.35 -14.47 5.28
C ALA A 581 25.05 -15.70 4.66
N ASN A 582 24.60 -16.12 3.47
CA ASN A 582 25.12 -17.30 2.77
C ASN A 582 25.49 -16.94 1.32
N ASP A 583 26.71 -17.26 0.92
CA ASP A 583 27.23 -17.03 -0.43
C ASP A 583 26.47 -17.82 -1.52
N LEU A 584 25.62 -18.77 -1.12
CA LEU A 584 24.80 -19.60 -1.99
C LEU A 584 23.37 -19.08 -2.17
N SER A 585 23.03 -17.89 -1.68
CA SER A 585 21.64 -17.39 -1.69
C SER A 585 20.99 -17.39 -3.08
N SER A 586 21.76 -17.26 -4.16
CA SER A 586 21.29 -17.37 -5.56
C SER A 586 20.77 -18.76 -5.96
N LEU A 587 20.96 -19.79 -5.12
CA LEU A 587 20.34 -21.11 -5.28
C LEU A 587 18.90 -21.18 -4.74
N LEU A 588 18.39 -20.13 -4.10
CA LEU A 588 16.98 -20.04 -3.75
C LEU A 588 16.10 -20.08 -5.00
N PRO A 589 14.85 -20.58 -4.91
CA PRO A 589 13.99 -20.64 -6.08
C PRO A 589 13.68 -19.23 -6.61
N SER A 590 13.77 -19.06 -7.93
CA SER A 590 13.56 -17.77 -8.60
C SER A 590 12.13 -17.58 -9.13
N HIS A 591 11.32 -18.65 -9.16
CA HIS A 591 10.01 -18.66 -9.79
C HIS A 591 8.88 -19.04 -8.85
N ALA A 592 7.72 -18.41 -9.05
CA ALA A 592 6.53 -18.65 -8.22
C ALA A 592 6.05 -20.10 -8.24
N LYS A 593 6.30 -20.81 -9.35
CA LYS A 593 5.99 -22.24 -9.52
C LYS A 593 6.62 -23.11 -8.43
N ASP A 594 7.74 -22.70 -7.85
CA ASP A 594 8.51 -23.48 -6.88
C ASP A 594 8.19 -23.12 -5.43
N TRP A 595 7.79 -21.86 -5.18
CA TRP A 595 7.45 -21.37 -3.84
C TRP A 595 6.05 -21.74 -3.38
N TRP A 596 5.04 -21.62 -4.25
CA TRP A 596 3.65 -21.93 -3.87
C TRP A 596 3.44 -23.36 -3.34
N PRO A 597 4.07 -24.40 -3.92
CA PRO A 597 4.06 -25.74 -3.34
C PRO A 597 4.60 -25.81 -1.90
N MET A 598 5.68 -25.08 -1.59
CA MET A 598 6.25 -25.06 -0.24
C MET A 598 5.33 -24.29 0.73
N ILE A 599 4.77 -23.17 0.29
CA ILE A 599 3.79 -22.40 1.06
C ILE A 599 2.55 -23.27 1.34
N GLU A 600 2.10 -24.06 0.37
CA GLU A 600 1.00 -25.01 0.55
C GLU A 600 1.32 -26.05 1.63
N ASP A 601 2.44 -26.77 1.51
CA ASP A 601 2.84 -27.80 2.49
C ASP A 601 2.95 -27.21 3.90
N VAL A 602 3.58 -26.03 4.04
CA VAL A 602 3.69 -25.30 5.31
C VAL A 602 2.31 -24.99 5.90
N PHE A 603 1.44 -24.28 5.17
CA PHE A 603 0.13 -23.86 5.69
C PHE A 603 -0.90 -24.99 5.80
N ASN A 604 -0.64 -26.15 5.19
CA ASN A 604 -1.40 -27.38 5.37
C ASN A 604 -0.87 -28.26 6.51
N SER A 605 0.21 -27.87 7.19
CA SER A 605 0.74 -28.63 8.33
C SER A 605 -0.30 -28.82 9.45
N PRO A 606 -0.26 -29.96 10.18
CA PRO A 606 -1.17 -30.21 11.30
C PRO A 606 -1.16 -29.06 12.32
N GLN A 607 0.01 -28.52 12.65
CA GLN A 607 0.16 -27.48 13.67
C GLN A 607 -0.50 -26.15 13.27
N ILE A 608 -0.50 -25.80 11.98
CA ILE A 608 -1.22 -24.61 11.51
C ILE A 608 -2.73 -24.84 11.50
N ARG A 609 -3.19 -26.05 11.18
CA ARG A 609 -4.61 -26.41 11.27
C ARG A 609 -5.10 -26.38 12.72
N ASP A 610 -4.32 -26.92 13.64
CA ASP A 610 -4.60 -26.88 15.08
C ASP A 610 -4.61 -25.46 15.61
N LEU A 611 -3.63 -24.62 15.19
CA LEU A 611 -3.63 -23.20 15.53
C LEU A 611 -4.91 -22.50 15.05
N ARG A 612 -5.33 -22.72 13.80
CA ARG A 612 -6.58 -22.17 13.27
C ARG A 612 -7.79 -22.62 14.09
N GLN A 613 -7.86 -23.89 14.45
CA GLN A 613 -8.94 -24.44 15.27
C GLN A 613 -8.96 -23.82 16.67
N ASN A 614 -7.80 -23.72 17.33
CA ASN A 614 -7.67 -23.12 18.66
C ASN A 614 -8.08 -21.65 18.66
N LEU A 615 -7.67 -20.87 17.65
CA LEU A 615 -8.09 -19.48 17.52
C LEU A 615 -9.60 -19.33 17.37
N LEU A 616 -10.24 -20.22 16.60
CA LEU A 616 -11.71 -20.25 16.47
C LEU A 616 -12.40 -20.67 17.78
N GLN A 617 -11.86 -21.66 18.50
CA GLN A 617 -12.38 -22.05 19.81
C GLN A 617 -12.31 -20.91 20.84
N GLU A 618 -11.24 -20.13 20.81
CA GLU A 618 -11.09 -18.95 21.65
C GLU A 618 -12.12 -17.85 21.31
N CYS A 619 -12.43 -17.66 20.02
CA CYS A 619 -13.55 -16.81 19.60
C CYS A 619 -14.89 -17.32 20.13
N ILE A 620 -15.14 -18.63 20.09
CA ILE A 620 -16.38 -19.24 20.63
C ILE A 620 -16.46 -19.05 22.15
N ALA A 621 -15.37 -19.32 22.87
CA ALA A 621 -15.29 -19.14 24.32
C ALA A 621 -15.51 -17.67 24.75
N SER A 622 -15.07 -16.72 23.91
CA SER A 622 -15.23 -15.28 24.13
C SER A 622 -16.55 -14.71 23.61
N GLU A 623 -17.44 -15.60 23.19
CA GLU A 623 -18.73 -15.28 22.61
C GLU A 623 -18.67 -14.32 21.40
N GLU A 624 -17.67 -14.45 20.55
CA GLU A 624 -17.45 -13.58 19.39
C GLU A 624 -18.53 -13.75 18.29
N PHE A 625 -19.15 -14.93 18.19
CA PHE A 625 -20.17 -15.23 17.18
C PHE A 625 -21.58 -14.71 17.52
N GLN A 626 -21.79 -14.12 18.71
CA GLN A 626 -23.13 -13.68 19.13
C GLN A 626 -23.76 -12.71 18.13
N CYS A 627 -22.95 -11.79 17.64
CA CYS A 627 -23.30 -10.84 16.58
C CYS A 627 -22.31 -11.04 15.44
N ILE A 628 -22.81 -11.36 14.25
CA ILE A 628 -21.98 -11.43 13.06
C ILE A 628 -22.43 -10.40 12.02
N SER A 629 -21.51 -9.90 11.21
CA SER A 629 -21.83 -9.14 10.01
C SER A 629 -21.36 -9.90 8.78
N ILE A 630 -22.25 -10.09 7.81
CA ILE A 630 -21.98 -10.80 6.56
C ILE A 630 -21.99 -9.82 5.39
N ASP A 631 -21.02 -9.97 4.50
CA ASP A 631 -20.86 -9.10 3.34
C ASP A 631 -20.00 -9.78 2.26
N ALA A 632 -19.92 -9.22 1.06
CA ALA A 632 -19.05 -9.73 0.01
C ALA A 632 -18.45 -8.65 -0.89
N THR A 633 -17.19 -8.81 -1.28
CA THR A 633 -16.49 -7.96 -2.25
C THR A 633 -16.18 -8.71 -3.54
N MET A 634 -16.14 -8.02 -4.68
CA MET A 634 -15.93 -8.68 -5.99
C MET A 634 -14.55 -8.42 -6.61
N ARG A 635 -13.84 -7.36 -6.21
CA ARG A 635 -12.69 -6.85 -6.99
C ARG A 635 -11.52 -7.83 -7.07
N CYS A 636 -11.17 -8.48 -5.97
CA CYS A 636 -10.08 -9.48 -5.95
C CYS A 636 -10.42 -10.77 -6.72
N CYS A 637 -11.66 -10.96 -7.16
CA CYS A 637 -12.05 -12.07 -8.03
C CYS A 637 -11.98 -11.72 -9.54
N LEU A 638 -11.82 -10.44 -9.90
CA LEU A 638 -11.72 -10.01 -11.29
C LEU A 638 -10.48 -10.54 -12.02
N PRO A 639 -9.29 -10.64 -11.40
CA PRO A 639 -8.09 -11.19 -12.04
C PRO A 639 -8.10 -12.71 -12.26
N ILE A 640 -9.16 -13.41 -11.85
CA ILE A 640 -9.20 -14.87 -11.93
C ILE A 640 -9.24 -15.33 -13.39
N MET A 641 -8.23 -16.08 -13.80
CA MET A 641 -8.12 -16.61 -15.16
C MET A 641 -9.24 -17.62 -15.46
N GLY A 642 -9.65 -17.70 -16.73
CA GLY A 642 -10.63 -18.69 -17.20
C GLY A 642 -12.10 -18.37 -16.94
N GLN A 643 -12.43 -17.27 -16.27
CA GLN A 643 -13.81 -16.81 -16.05
C GLN A 643 -14.15 -15.65 -17.00
N ALA A 644 -15.34 -15.67 -17.62
CA ALA A 644 -15.83 -14.51 -18.41
C ALA A 644 -16.09 -13.30 -17.51
N ARG A 645 -16.22 -12.07 -18.06
CA ARG A 645 -16.53 -10.88 -17.23
C ARG A 645 -17.95 -11.00 -16.63
N ILE A 646 -18.22 -10.34 -15.50
CA ILE A 646 -19.56 -10.40 -14.86
C ILE A 646 -20.66 -9.85 -15.78
N LYS A 647 -20.32 -8.84 -16.60
CA LYS A 647 -21.24 -8.21 -17.56
C LYS A 647 -21.30 -8.93 -18.92
N SER A 648 -20.58 -10.04 -19.10
CA SER A 648 -20.58 -10.82 -20.33
C SER A 648 -21.92 -11.51 -20.58
N SER A 649 -22.21 -11.83 -21.85
CA SER A 649 -23.45 -12.54 -22.22
C SER A 649 -23.53 -13.92 -21.56
N ALA A 650 -24.73 -14.49 -21.47
CA ALA A 650 -24.91 -15.85 -20.95
C ALA A 650 -24.12 -16.89 -21.77
N GLU A 651 -24.07 -16.70 -23.09
CA GLU A 651 -23.28 -17.52 -24.03
C GLU A 651 -21.79 -17.43 -23.73
N GLU A 652 -21.23 -16.23 -23.59
CA GLU A 652 -19.80 -16.04 -23.28
C GLU A 652 -19.44 -16.63 -21.90
N ARG A 653 -20.35 -16.55 -20.93
CA ARG A 653 -20.18 -17.19 -19.61
C ARG A 653 -20.26 -18.72 -19.68
N ALA A 654 -21.02 -19.29 -20.61
CA ALA A 654 -21.11 -20.72 -20.84
C ALA A 654 -19.88 -21.28 -21.58
N GLU A 655 -19.26 -20.48 -22.45
CA GLU A 655 -18.05 -20.83 -23.22
C GLU A 655 -16.73 -20.63 -22.45
N ALA A 656 -16.77 -20.00 -21.28
CA ALA A 656 -15.60 -19.78 -20.44
C ALA A 656 -15.01 -21.10 -19.90
N ALA A 657 -13.70 -21.12 -19.62
CA ALA A 657 -13.02 -22.29 -19.04
C ALA A 657 -13.65 -22.71 -17.70
N PHE A 658 -14.10 -21.73 -16.93
CA PHE A 658 -14.92 -21.92 -15.74
C PHE A 658 -16.32 -21.39 -16.02
N THR A 659 -17.25 -22.32 -16.20
CA THR A 659 -18.67 -22.03 -16.37
C THR A 659 -19.25 -21.36 -15.14
N GLU A 660 -20.47 -20.82 -15.25
CA GLU A 660 -21.12 -20.07 -14.18
C GLU A 660 -21.12 -20.79 -12.82
N ASN A 661 -21.34 -22.12 -12.82
CA ASN A 661 -21.36 -22.95 -11.62
C ASN A 661 -19.98 -23.12 -10.95
N LEU A 662 -18.90 -23.01 -11.71
CA LEU A 662 -17.52 -23.13 -11.23
C LEU A 662 -16.88 -21.76 -10.98
N SER A 663 -17.56 -20.67 -11.32
CA SER A 663 -17.00 -19.34 -11.22
C SER A 663 -17.04 -18.78 -9.78
N LEU A 664 -15.92 -18.23 -9.33
CA LEU A 664 -15.78 -17.47 -8.09
C LEU A 664 -15.82 -15.98 -8.44
N ARG A 665 -16.89 -15.32 -8.02
CA ARG A 665 -17.18 -13.92 -8.36
C ARG A 665 -17.05 -12.96 -7.18
N ARG A 666 -17.11 -13.50 -5.96
CA ARG A 666 -17.12 -12.72 -4.73
C ARG A 666 -16.23 -13.35 -3.68
N VAL A 667 -15.72 -12.54 -2.76
CA VAL A 667 -15.16 -13.00 -1.49
C VAL A 667 -16.17 -12.69 -0.40
N PHE A 668 -16.80 -13.75 0.10
CA PHE A 668 -17.73 -13.71 1.22
C PHE A 668 -16.94 -13.58 2.52
N THR A 669 -17.31 -12.58 3.33
CA THR A 669 -16.64 -12.26 4.59
C THR A 669 -17.64 -12.27 5.73
N VAL A 670 -17.20 -12.82 6.87
CA VAL A 670 -17.96 -12.82 8.12
C VAL A 670 -17.11 -12.18 9.20
N ARG A 671 -17.65 -11.17 9.88
CA ARG A 671 -16.99 -10.50 11.01
C ARG A 671 -17.74 -10.81 12.29
N GLY A 672 -16.99 -11.00 13.37
CA GLY A 672 -17.56 -11.18 14.70
C GLY A 672 -17.93 -9.87 15.39
N ARG A 673 -18.48 -10.00 16.60
CA ARG A 673 -18.95 -8.89 17.44
C ARG A 673 -17.89 -7.81 17.64
N THR A 674 -16.63 -8.17 17.81
CA THR A 674 -15.52 -7.24 18.04
C THR A 674 -14.72 -6.96 16.77
N SER A 675 -15.30 -7.28 15.60
CA SER A 675 -14.65 -7.20 14.30
C SER A 675 -13.48 -8.19 14.15
N ALA A 676 -13.58 -9.39 14.73
CA ALA A 676 -12.72 -10.52 14.34
C ALA A 676 -13.01 -10.95 12.89
N VAL A 677 -12.01 -11.39 12.10
CA VAL A 677 -12.25 -11.97 10.75
C VAL A 677 -12.58 -13.44 10.91
N LEU A 678 -13.85 -13.79 11.08
CA LEU A 678 -14.26 -15.17 11.33
C LEU A 678 -14.19 -16.02 10.05
N LEU A 679 -14.53 -15.44 8.90
CA LEU A 679 -14.47 -16.13 7.61
C LEU A 679 -14.07 -15.20 6.47
N MET A 680 -13.25 -15.71 5.55
CA MET A 680 -12.92 -15.08 4.27
C MET A 680 -12.80 -16.16 3.19
N ARG A 681 -13.80 -16.26 2.31
CA ARG A 681 -13.86 -17.31 1.28
C ARG A 681 -14.33 -16.79 -0.06
N ALA A 682 -13.64 -17.20 -1.11
CA ALA A 682 -14.10 -16.97 -2.47
C ALA A 682 -15.34 -17.85 -2.76
N ALA A 683 -16.37 -17.25 -3.33
CA ALA A 683 -17.69 -17.82 -3.56
C ALA A 683 -18.25 -17.38 -4.91
N ARG A 684 -19.24 -18.12 -5.40
CA ARG A 684 -19.94 -17.83 -6.67
C ARG A 684 -20.86 -16.61 -6.56
N SER A 685 -21.55 -16.47 -5.44
CA SER A 685 -22.61 -15.50 -5.19
C SER A 685 -22.69 -15.23 -3.68
N GLU A 686 -23.53 -14.27 -3.29
CA GLU A 686 -23.86 -13.97 -1.89
C GLU A 686 -25.32 -14.33 -1.56
N ASP A 687 -25.94 -15.18 -2.38
CA ASP A 687 -27.32 -15.62 -2.14
C ASP A 687 -27.46 -16.39 -0.82
N ALA A 688 -28.70 -16.48 -0.31
CA ALA A 688 -28.98 -17.07 0.98
C ALA A 688 -28.47 -18.52 1.09
N GLU A 689 -28.63 -19.31 0.03
CA GLU A 689 -28.17 -20.69 -0.03
C GLU A 689 -26.64 -20.79 0.05
N THR A 690 -25.93 -19.97 -0.72
CA THR A 690 -24.46 -19.96 -0.75
C THR A 690 -23.90 -19.46 0.59
N ALA A 691 -24.48 -18.41 1.16
CA ALA A 691 -24.09 -17.89 2.47
C ALA A 691 -24.27 -18.95 3.56
N CYS A 692 -25.46 -19.59 3.64
CA CYS A 692 -25.73 -20.61 4.66
C CYS A 692 -24.88 -21.86 4.49
N ARG A 693 -24.65 -22.30 3.25
CA ARG A 693 -23.75 -23.41 2.95
C ARG A 693 -22.32 -23.12 3.44
N LEU A 694 -21.77 -21.95 3.11
CA LEU A 694 -20.42 -21.56 3.54
C LEU A 694 -20.30 -21.47 5.07
N LEU A 695 -21.31 -20.92 5.75
CA LEU A 695 -21.35 -20.86 7.21
C LEU A 695 -21.39 -22.26 7.83
N ALA A 696 -22.20 -23.17 7.28
CA ALA A 696 -22.33 -24.55 7.77
C ALA A 696 -21.08 -25.40 7.50
N GLU A 697 -20.38 -25.17 6.38
CA GLU A 697 -19.14 -25.88 6.03
C GLU A 697 -17.94 -25.41 6.87
N GLU A 698 -17.86 -24.12 7.19
CA GLU A 698 -16.64 -23.52 7.78
C GLU A 698 -16.72 -23.33 9.30
N PHE A 699 -17.91 -23.28 9.89
CA PHE A 699 -18.08 -23.09 11.32
C PHE A 699 -18.59 -24.34 12.05
N PRO A 700 -18.04 -24.65 13.24
CA PRO A 700 -18.55 -25.74 14.05
C PRO A 700 -19.96 -25.41 14.58
N ALA A 701 -20.74 -26.45 14.90
CA ALA A 701 -22.10 -26.30 15.39
C ALA A 701 -22.21 -25.40 16.63
N SER A 702 -21.22 -25.43 17.53
CA SER A 702 -21.17 -24.56 18.71
C SER A 702 -21.08 -23.07 18.35
N ALA A 703 -20.34 -22.71 17.31
CA ALA A 703 -20.25 -21.33 16.82
C ALA A 703 -21.59 -20.88 16.23
N LEU A 704 -22.23 -21.73 15.41
CA LEU A 704 -23.54 -21.44 14.80
C LEU A 704 -24.66 -21.32 15.83
N GLN A 705 -24.63 -22.16 16.87
CA GLN A 705 -25.54 -22.07 18.02
C GLN A 705 -25.37 -20.74 18.76
N GLN A 706 -24.20 -20.13 18.72
CA GLN A 706 -23.94 -18.87 19.40
C GLN A 706 -24.56 -17.66 18.68
N VAL A 707 -24.80 -17.77 17.37
CA VAL A 707 -25.28 -16.66 16.54
C VAL A 707 -26.70 -16.25 16.94
N ALA A 708 -26.81 -15.07 17.54
CA ALA A 708 -28.08 -14.47 17.93
C ALA A 708 -28.52 -13.36 16.96
N PHE A 709 -27.57 -12.64 16.37
CA PHE A 709 -27.85 -11.47 15.53
C PHE A 709 -26.96 -11.42 14.29
N VAL A 710 -27.54 -11.04 13.15
CA VAL A 710 -26.80 -10.89 11.89
C VAL A 710 -27.04 -9.51 11.28
N ALA A 711 -25.97 -8.81 10.90
CA ALA A 711 -26.04 -7.62 10.06
C ALA A 711 -25.72 -7.98 8.61
N ALA A 712 -26.54 -7.50 7.66
CA ALA A 712 -26.39 -7.76 6.23
C ALA A 712 -26.79 -6.52 5.40
N ASP A 713 -26.23 -6.38 4.19
CA ASP A 713 -26.63 -5.31 3.25
C ASP A 713 -28.06 -5.50 2.71
N ASN A 714 -28.50 -6.75 2.54
CA ASN A 714 -29.85 -7.02 2.03
C ASN A 714 -30.56 -8.16 2.80
N PRO A 715 -30.98 -7.91 4.06
CA PRO A 715 -31.75 -8.87 4.82
C PRO A 715 -33.10 -9.15 4.12
N SER A 716 -33.50 -10.41 4.13
CA SER A 716 -34.77 -10.86 3.54
C SER A 716 -35.33 -12.01 4.36
N ARG A 717 -36.64 -12.26 4.23
CA ARG A 717 -37.28 -13.43 4.87
C ARG A 717 -36.62 -14.74 4.47
N LYS A 718 -36.24 -14.87 3.19
CA LYS A 718 -35.55 -16.07 2.68
C LYS A 718 -34.22 -16.28 3.41
N LEU A 719 -33.40 -15.23 3.50
CA LEU A 719 -32.12 -15.28 4.21
C LEU A 719 -32.30 -15.56 5.70
N TYR A 720 -33.28 -14.93 6.36
CA TYR A 720 -33.60 -15.19 7.76
C TYR A 720 -33.98 -16.67 8.01
N SER A 721 -34.88 -17.21 7.20
CA SER A 721 -35.33 -18.61 7.33
C SER A 721 -34.21 -19.61 7.12
N GLU A 722 -33.36 -19.42 6.10
CA GLU A 722 -32.21 -20.29 5.85
C GLU A 722 -31.15 -20.19 6.97
N LEU A 723 -30.86 -18.97 7.45
CA LEU A 723 -29.94 -18.79 8.58
C LEU A 723 -30.51 -19.40 9.87
N LYS A 724 -31.82 -19.28 10.12
CA LYS A 724 -32.47 -19.87 11.30
C LYS A 724 -32.38 -21.39 11.32
N ARG A 725 -32.30 -22.05 10.14
CA ARG A 725 -32.11 -23.50 10.02
C ARG A 725 -30.76 -23.98 10.55
N ILE A 726 -29.71 -23.17 10.38
CA ILE A 726 -28.34 -23.51 10.81
C ILE A 726 -27.94 -22.83 12.14
N CYS A 727 -28.54 -21.69 12.46
CA CYS A 727 -28.32 -20.90 13.67
C CYS A 727 -29.57 -20.94 14.55
N PRO A 728 -29.72 -21.96 15.43
CA PRO A 728 -30.97 -22.17 16.20
C PRO A 728 -31.33 -20.99 17.11
N ASN A 729 -30.33 -20.26 17.62
CA ASN A 729 -30.52 -19.14 18.53
C ASN A 729 -30.67 -17.79 17.82
N LEU A 730 -30.77 -17.74 16.49
CA LEU A 730 -30.96 -16.49 15.75
C LEU A 730 -32.25 -15.77 16.21
N GLN A 731 -32.11 -14.54 16.69
CA GLN A 731 -33.21 -13.71 17.21
C GLN A 731 -33.60 -12.58 16.26
N GLY A 732 -32.67 -12.10 15.42
CA GLY A 732 -32.95 -11.00 14.50
C GLY A 732 -31.85 -10.73 13.49
N MET A 733 -32.22 -10.07 12.40
CA MET A 733 -31.30 -9.52 11.42
C MET A 733 -31.46 -8.01 11.30
N SER A 734 -30.39 -7.30 10.98
CA SER A 734 -30.42 -5.86 10.74
C SER A 734 -29.90 -5.51 9.35
N LEU A 735 -30.49 -4.47 8.77
CA LEU A 735 -30.03 -3.87 7.53
C LEU A 735 -28.84 -2.95 7.80
N ASP A 736 -27.83 -2.99 6.94
CA ASP A 736 -26.71 -2.07 7.04
C ASP A 736 -27.14 -0.62 6.80
N THR A 737 -26.82 0.21 7.78
CA THR A 737 -27.11 1.64 7.76
C THR A 737 -26.21 2.41 6.82
N VAL A 738 -24.99 1.93 6.51
CA VAL A 738 -23.98 2.71 5.79
C VAL A 738 -24.14 2.65 4.27
N HIS A 739 -24.62 1.52 3.74
CA HIS A 739 -24.88 1.33 2.31
C HIS A 739 -25.81 2.39 1.70
N LEU A 740 -26.82 2.87 2.45
CA LEU A 740 -27.71 3.94 1.96
C LEU A 740 -26.96 5.26 1.72
N ALA A 741 -26.03 5.61 2.61
CA ALA A 741 -25.20 6.80 2.43
C ALA A 741 -24.18 6.61 1.30
N MET A 742 -23.61 5.42 1.14
CA MET A 742 -22.71 5.11 0.02
C MET A 742 -23.44 5.22 -1.32
N ALA A 743 -24.68 4.74 -1.40
CA ALA A 743 -25.52 4.85 -2.59
C ALA A 743 -25.82 6.32 -2.95
N TRP A 744 -26.02 7.19 -1.95
CA TRP A 744 -26.09 8.65 -2.18
C TRP A 744 -24.76 9.18 -2.69
N GLU A 745 -23.64 8.84 -2.05
CA GLU A 745 -22.31 9.35 -2.39
C GLU A 745 -21.88 8.95 -3.80
N TYR A 746 -22.35 7.82 -4.34
CA TYR A 746 -22.14 7.48 -5.76
C TYR A 746 -22.74 8.51 -6.73
N SER A 747 -23.83 9.19 -6.36
CA SER A 747 -24.40 10.29 -7.16
C SER A 747 -23.59 11.59 -7.10
N THR A 748 -22.64 11.68 -6.17
CA THR A 748 -21.77 12.84 -5.92
C THR A 748 -20.29 12.47 -6.10
N SER A 749 -19.98 11.64 -7.09
CA SER A 749 -18.61 11.18 -7.41
C SER A 749 -17.89 10.57 -6.19
N ARG A 750 -18.61 9.80 -5.36
CA ARG A 750 -18.12 9.17 -4.12
C ARG A 750 -17.64 10.13 -3.04
N LYS A 751 -18.02 11.40 -3.14
CA LYS A 751 -17.74 12.39 -2.10
C LYS A 751 -18.86 12.47 -1.09
N ARG A 752 -18.46 12.73 0.16
CA ARG A 752 -19.38 13.15 1.20
C ARG A 752 -19.84 14.59 0.96
N SER A 753 -21.07 14.77 0.52
CA SER A 753 -21.74 16.06 0.33
C SER A 753 -22.35 16.56 1.65
N LYS A 754 -22.89 17.79 1.67
CA LYS A 754 -23.62 18.30 2.84
C LYS A 754 -24.84 17.41 3.13
N GLY A 755 -25.58 17.02 2.09
CA GLY A 755 -26.73 16.12 2.20
C GLY A 755 -26.35 14.72 2.69
N SER A 756 -25.30 14.10 2.13
CA SER A 756 -24.88 12.77 2.57
C SER A 756 -24.24 12.77 3.97
N ALA A 757 -23.57 13.85 4.37
CA ALA A 757 -23.10 14.06 5.74
C ALA A 757 -24.27 14.15 6.74
N ALA A 758 -25.32 14.90 6.38
CA ALA A 758 -26.55 14.97 7.16
C ALA A 758 -27.24 13.60 7.24
N LEU A 759 -27.34 12.85 6.13
CA LEU A 759 -27.84 11.48 6.13
C LEU A 759 -27.07 10.57 7.09
N ARG A 760 -25.72 10.63 7.07
CA ARG A 760 -24.90 9.82 7.98
C ARG A 760 -25.10 10.17 9.45
N ARG A 761 -25.36 11.44 9.78
CA ARG A 761 -25.80 11.85 11.13
C ARG A 761 -27.15 11.24 11.50
N LEU A 762 -28.10 11.17 10.57
CA LEU A 762 -29.38 10.50 10.83
C LEU A 762 -29.18 9.01 11.07
N LEU A 763 -28.39 8.36 10.20
CA LEU A 763 -28.12 6.93 10.27
C LEU A 763 -27.41 6.52 11.56
N SER A 764 -26.60 7.40 12.18
CA SER A 764 -25.96 7.10 13.46
C SER A 764 -26.97 6.91 14.60
N LYS A 765 -28.21 7.43 14.49
CA LYS A 765 -29.27 7.17 15.48
C LYS A 765 -29.71 5.71 15.50
N PHE A 766 -29.55 4.96 14.40
CA PHE A 766 -29.79 3.50 14.44
C PHE A 766 -28.73 2.75 15.26
N ALA A 767 -27.57 3.37 15.50
CA ALA A 767 -26.51 2.83 16.34
C ALA A 767 -26.52 3.36 17.79
N ALA A 768 -27.33 4.40 18.07
CA ALA A 768 -27.49 4.99 19.39
C ALA A 768 -28.27 4.06 20.34
N VAL A 769 -28.00 4.19 21.64
CA VAL A 769 -28.61 3.35 22.69
C VAL A 769 -29.09 4.26 23.82
N ASP A 770 -30.39 4.17 24.12
CA ASP A 770 -30.96 4.80 25.30
C ASP A 770 -30.88 3.84 26.48
N THR A 771 -30.01 4.15 27.44
CA THR A 771 -29.82 3.36 28.67
C THR A 771 -31.07 3.29 29.56
N LYS A 772 -32.05 4.17 29.37
CA LYS A 772 -33.31 4.19 30.13
C LYS A 772 -34.37 3.28 29.51
N CYS A 773 -34.19 2.86 28.25
CA CYS A 773 -35.13 2.02 27.52
C CYS A 773 -34.61 0.58 27.46
N SER A 774 -35.51 -0.40 27.65
CA SER A 774 -35.16 -1.82 27.51
C SER A 774 -35.42 -2.32 26.09
N ALA A 775 -34.79 -3.41 25.67
CA ALA A 775 -35.14 -4.06 24.40
C ALA A 775 -36.62 -4.45 24.32
N ARG A 776 -37.24 -4.85 25.44
CA ARG A 776 -38.67 -5.24 25.48
C ARG A 776 -39.61 -4.09 25.14
N SER A 777 -39.27 -2.86 25.53
CA SER A 777 -40.08 -1.67 25.23
C SER A 777 -40.05 -1.29 23.74
N LEU A 778 -39.06 -1.75 22.98
CA LEU A 778 -38.94 -1.51 21.53
C LEU A 778 -39.57 -2.61 20.65
N GLY A 779 -40.13 -3.65 21.28
CA GLY A 779 -40.73 -4.80 20.60
C GLY A 779 -39.72 -5.84 20.11
N ARG A 780 -40.23 -6.91 19.50
CA ARG A 780 -39.41 -7.99 18.91
C ARG A 780 -38.76 -7.54 17.60
N CYS A 781 -37.62 -8.13 17.25
CA CYS A 781 -37.02 -7.93 15.92
C CYS A 781 -37.96 -8.43 14.82
N TYR A 782 -38.04 -7.68 13.73
CA TYR A 782 -38.70 -8.07 12.51
C TYR A 782 -37.94 -9.22 11.84
N ASP A 783 -38.65 -10.25 11.38
CA ASP A 783 -38.10 -11.48 10.79
C ASP A 783 -38.33 -11.57 9.27
N GLY A 784 -38.88 -10.53 8.65
CA GLY A 784 -39.28 -10.54 7.25
C GLY A 784 -40.68 -11.12 7.01
N GLY A 785 -41.43 -11.44 8.08
CA GLY A 785 -42.81 -11.91 8.03
C GLY A 785 -43.81 -10.81 7.71
N PHE A 786 -44.90 -10.74 8.48
CA PHE A 786 -45.91 -9.69 8.28
C PHE A 786 -45.40 -8.35 8.83
N CYS A 787 -45.28 -7.34 7.96
CA CYS A 787 -45.00 -5.96 8.35
C CYS A 787 -46.30 -5.17 8.41
N GLN A 788 -46.50 -4.41 9.50
CA GLN A 788 -47.66 -3.52 9.62
C GLN A 788 -47.66 -2.49 8.49
N PRO A 789 -48.80 -2.26 7.81
CA PRO A 789 -48.89 -1.29 6.74
C PRO A 789 -48.58 0.13 7.25
N LEU A 790 -48.38 1.06 6.31
CA LEU A 790 -48.16 2.46 6.64
C LEU A 790 -49.42 3.03 7.29
N ASN A 791 -49.26 3.70 8.43
CA ASN A 791 -50.35 4.49 9.01
C ASN A 791 -50.53 5.81 8.24
N ALA A 792 -51.64 6.52 8.51
CA ALA A 792 -51.98 7.75 7.78
C ALA A 792 -50.89 8.84 7.88
N GLU A 793 -50.16 8.91 9.00
CA GLU A 793 -49.07 9.87 9.17
C GLU A 793 -47.82 9.47 8.37
N GLU A 794 -47.44 8.20 8.40
CA GLU A 794 -46.32 7.65 7.62
C GLU A 794 -46.57 7.86 6.12
N GLU A 795 -47.79 7.58 5.65
CA GLU A 795 -48.21 7.78 4.26
C GLU A 795 -48.14 9.25 3.85
N ARG A 796 -48.57 10.16 4.74
CA ARG A 796 -48.47 11.61 4.52
C ARG A 796 -47.01 12.06 4.40
N LEU A 797 -46.13 11.59 5.28
CA LEU A 797 -44.71 11.95 5.28
C LEU A 797 -43.96 11.37 4.08
N ARG A 798 -44.29 10.16 3.64
CA ARG A 798 -43.74 9.57 2.42
C ARG A 798 -44.15 10.33 1.16
N ARG A 799 -45.41 10.77 1.06
CA ARG A 799 -45.85 11.68 -0.01
C ARG A 799 -45.08 13.00 0.02
N GLN A 800 -44.86 13.58 1.21
CA GLN A 800 -44.03 14.79 1.35
C GLN A 800 -42.57 14.57 0.95
N LEU A 801 -42.02 13.36 1.17
CA LEU A 801 -40.67 12.98 0.74
C LEU A 801 -40.59 12.92 -0.79
N GLU A 802 -41.56 12.26 -1.44
CA GLU A 802 -41.65 12.08 -2.89
C GLU A 802 -41.83 13.42 -3.61
N ASP A 803 -42.82 14.21 -3.19
CA ASP A 803 -43.12 15.50 -3.78
C ASP A 803 -42.14 16.59 -3.34
N ARG A 804 -41.39 16.35 -2.25
CA ARG A 804 -40.51 17.33 -1.57
C ARG A 804 -41.27 18.59 -1.16
N THR A 805 -42.49 18.42 -0.65
CA THR A 805 -43.44 19.51 -0.32
C THR A 805 -43.42 19.96 1.15
N MET A 806 -42.58 19.35 2.00
CA MET A 806 -42.39 19.83 3.37
C MET A 806 -41.97 21.32 3.38
N LYS A 807 -42.47 22.12 4.32
CA LYS A 807 -42.07 23.53 4.43
C LYS A 807 -40.60 23.61 4.84
N GLU A 808 -39.79 24.40 4.12
CA GLU A 808 -38.33 24.48 4.31
C GLU A 808 -37.94 24.83 5.75
N GLY A 809 -38.56 25.86 6.34
CA GLY A 809 -38.31 26.23 7.74
C GLY A 809 -38.69 25.15 8.76
N VAL A 810 -39.62 24.24 8.42
CA VAL A 810 -39.96 23.07 9.24
C VAL A 810 -38.92 21.96 9.03
N ALA A 811 -38.53 21.70 7.79
CA ALA A 811 -37.53 20.69 7.46
C ALA A 811 -36.16 21.01 8.11
N GLN A 812 -35.72 22.27 8.02
CA GLN A 812 -34.49 22.73 8.64
C GLN A 812 -34.54 22.58 10.17
N ARG A 813 -35.64 23.01 10.80
CA ARG A 813 -35.86 22.84 12.24
C ARG A 813 -35.78 21.38 12.67
N ILE A 814 -36.39 20.46 11.93
CA ILE A 814 -36.35 19.02 12.22
C ILE A 814 -34.90 18.50 12.20
N LEU A 815 -34.07 18.94 11.25
CA LEU A 815 -32.66 18.51 11.14
C LEU A 815 -31.74 19.18 12.19
N ASP A 816 -32.08 20.38 12.65
CA ASP A 816 -31.32 21.13 13.66
C ASP A 816 -31.64 20.66 15.08
N GLU A 817 -32.90 20.33 15.37
CA GLU A 817 -33.37 19.86 16.69
C GLU A 817 -33.12 18.36 16.91
N ILE A 818 -32.61 17.63 15.91
CA ILE A 818 -32.42 16.18 16.03
C ILE A 818 -31.29 15.84 17.01
N LYS A 819 -31.66 15.17 18.10
CA LYS A 819 -30.73 14.64 19.08
C LYS A 819 -30.05 13.38 18.54
N LEU A 820 -28.73 13.35 18.51
CA LEU A 820 -27.94 12.26 17.91
C LEU A 820 -27.61 11.14 18.89
N ASP A 821 -27.72 11.42 20.19
CA ASP A 821 -27.50 10.50 21.31
C ASP A 821 -28.72 9.63 21.62
N GLU A 822 -29.91 10.04 21.18
CA GLU A 822 -31.13 9.25 21.27
C GLU A 822 -31.33 8.40 19.99
N PRO A 823 -31.85 7.15 20.08
CA PRO A 823 -32.19 6.36 18.90
C PRO A 823 -33.44 6.88 18.17
N PHE A 824 -33.77 6.27 17.03
CA PHE A 824 -35.12 6.35 16.49
C PHE A 824 -36.01 5.35 17.25
N TYR A 825 -37.12 5.82 17.82
CA TYR A 825 -38.07 4.98 18.56
C TYR A 825 -39.19 4.45 17.66
N THR A 826 -39.53 5.20 16.60
CA THR A 826 -40.64 4.87 15.70
C THR A 826 -40.26 5.02 14.23
N ARG A 827 -40.95 4.28 13.36
CA ARG A 827 -40.83 4.47 11.90
C ARG A 827 -41.20 5.90 11.48
N VAL A 828 -42.18 6.51 12.14
CA VAL A 828 -42.62 7.89 11.87
C VAL A 828 -41.46 8.87 12.03
N GLU A 829 -40.66 8.77 13.08
CA GLU A 829 -39.49 9.65 13.29
C GLU A 829 -38.46 9.49 12.17
N TRP A 830 -38.18 8.25 11.76
CA TRP A 830 -37.28 7.96 10.65
C TRP A 830 -37.79 8.58 9.33
N ILE A 831 -39.05 8.31 8.97
CA ILE A 831 -39.66 8.81 7.74
C ILE A 831 -39.70 10.34 7.75
N ARG A 832 -40.03 10.95 8.91
CA ARG A 832 -40.04 12.40 9.10
C ARG A 832 -38.66 13.03 8.89
N ALA A 833 -37.61 12.42 9.44
CA ALA A 833 -36.24 12.89 9.28
C ALA A 833 -35.78 12.80 7.81
N ILE A 834 -36.15 11.73 7.11
CA ILE A 834 -35.82 11.58 5.67
C ILE A 834 -36.61 12.55 4.80
N ALA A 835 -37.89 12.79 5.09
CA ALA A 835 -38.70 13.78 4.38
C ALA A 835 -38.16 15.22 4.57
N ALA A 836 -37.66 15.54 5.78
CA ALA A 836 -36.96 16.80 6.02
C ALA A 836 -35.65 16.88 5.23
N LEU A 837 -34.86 15.80 5.24
CA LEU A 837 -33.60 15.72 4.50
C LEU A 837 -33.79 15.90 2.98
N THR A 838 -34.78 15.24 2.37
CA THR A 838 -35.06 15.39 0.93
C THR A 838 -35.55 16.78 0.55
N ASN A 839 -36.17 17.49 1.49
CA ASN A 839 -36.61 18.86 1.29
C ASN A 839 -35.48 19.89 1.48
N VAL A 840 -34.54 19.69 2.41
CA VAL A 840 -33.40 20.60 2.59
C VAL A 840 -32.38 20.46 1.44
N TYR A 841 -32.13 19.24 0.99
CA TYR A 841 -31.11 18.97 -0.04
C TYR A 841 -31.71 18.60 -1.41
N LYS A 842 -32.70 19.38 -1.90
CA LYS A 842 -33.48 19.08 -3.13
C LYS A 842 -32.61 18.80 -4.35
N ASP A 843 -31.53 19.57 -4.52
CA ASP A 843 -30.67 19.48 -5.69
C ASP A 843 -29.78 18.23 -5.67
N GLU A 844 -29.32 17.82 -4.49
CA GLU A 844 -28.56 16.59 -4.34
C GLU A 844 -29.45 15.37 -4.56
N VAL A 845 -30.65 15.35 -3.97
CA VAL A 845 -31.52 14.16 -4.03
C VAL A 845 -32.09 13.89 -5.43
N ARG A 846 -32.05 14.87 -6.33
CA ARG A 846 -32.45 14.72 -7.75
C ARG A 846 -31.41 14.00 -8.60
N LYS A 847 -30.16 13.91 -8.14
CA LYS A 847 -29.08 13.25 -8.89
C LYS A 847 -29.32 11.75 -8.99
N VAL A 848 -28.84 11.15 -10.08
CA VAL A 848 -28.89 9.70 -10.32
C VAL A 848 -27.65 9.06 -9.70
N SER A 849 -27.86 7.99 -8.95
CA SER A 849 -26.78 7.14 -8.45
C SER A 849 -26.40 6.11 -9.53
N PRO A 850 -25.16 6.13 -10.08
CA PRO A 850 -24.76 5.30 -11.23
C PRO A 850 -24.83 3.78 -11.02
N GLY A 851 -24.78 3.31 -9.77
CA GLY A 851 -24.87 1.87 -9.45
C GLY A 851 -26.30 1.35 -9.56
N PRO A 852 -27.23 1.81 -8.70
CA PRO A 852 -28.64 1.43 -8.76
C PRO A 852 -29.39 1.97 -9.99
N ASN A 853 -28.81 2.95 -10.69
CA ASN A 853 -29.45 3.72 -11.75
C ASN A 853 -30.80 4.34 -11.34
N ARG A 854 -30.85 4.87 -10.12
CA ARG A 854 -32.04 5.50 -9.50
C ARG A 854 -31.69 6.87 -8.95
N ARG A 855 -32.67 7.76 -8.88
CA ARG A 855 -32.48 9.08 -8.23
C ARG A 855 -32.33 8.89 -6.72
N VAL A 856 -31.53 9.72 -6.09
CA VAL A 856 -31.27 9.60 -4.64
C VAL A 856 -32.57 9.68 -3.81
N TRP A 857 -33.52 10.54 -4.18
CA TRP A 857 -34.82 10.59 -3.49
C TRP A 857 -35.61 9.27 -3.61
N GLU A 858 -35.48 8.54 -4.71
CA GLU A 858 -36.14 7.23 -4.90
C GLU A 858 -35.51 6.16 -3.99
N LEU A 859 -34.19 6.24 -3.78
CA LEU A 859 -33.46 5.39 -2.83
C LEU A 859 -33.92 5.66 -1.40
N LEU A 860 -34.06 6.93 -1.02
CA LEU A 860 -34.56 7.36 0.29
C LEU A 860 -36.04 6.99 0.52
N HIS A 861 -36.86 7.10 -0.53
CA HIS A 861 -38.25 6.65 -0.52
C HIS A 861 -38.35 5.13 -0.35
N SER A 862 -37.42 4.38 -0.95
CA SER A 862 -37.33 2.93 -0.76
C SER A 862 -36.84 2.57 0.65
N ALA A 863 -35.90 3.33 1.20
CA ALA A 863 -35.38 3.16 2.56
C ALA A 863 -36.42 3.38 3.67
N THR A 864 -37.50 4.09 3.35
CA THR A 864 -38.62 4.35 4.26
C THR A 864 -39.77 3.36 4.09
N ALA A 865 -39.66 2.37 3.18
CA ALA A 865 -40.72 1.39 2.95
C ALA A 865 -40.95 0.56 4.24
N PRO A 866 -42.18 0.09 4.53
CA PRO A 866 -42.51 -0.55 5.81
C PRO A 866 -41.51 -1.62 6.23
N GLU A 867 -41.28 -2.60 5.37
CA GLU A 867 -40.37 -3.72 5.64
C GLU A 867 -38.91 -3.26 5.76
N ARG A 868 -38.46 -2.36 4.87
CA ARG A 868 -37.07 -1.89 4.87
C ARG A 868 -36.77 -1.02 6.09
N ALA A 869 -37.73 -0.21 6.53
CA ALA A 869 -37.63 0.57 7.77
C ALA A 869 -37.56 -0.36 8.99
N GLU A 870 -38.36 -1.42 9.05
CA GLU A 870 -38.30 -2.41 10.13
C GLU A 870 -36.93 -3.10 10.24
N TRP A 871 -36.30 -3.41 9.09
CA TRP A 871 -34.93 -3.94 9.10
C TRP A 871 -33.88 -2.95 9.62
N TYR A 872 -34.06 -1.64 9.42
CA TYR A 872 -33.21 -0.63 10.07
C TYR A 872 -33.49 -0.54 11.58
N MET A 873 -34.76 -0.54 11.98
CA MET A 873 -35.18 -0.50 13.39
C MET A 873 -34.66 -1.71 14.18
N ASN A 874 -34.46 -2.85 13.52
CA ASN A 874 -33.81 -4.01 14.14
C ASN A 874 -32.41 -3.69 14.68
N ASN A 875 -31.62 -2.81 14.07
CA ASN A 875 -30.30 -2.42 14.61
C ASN A 875 -30.45 -1.79 16.01
N VAL A 876 -31.47 -0.93 16.20
CA VAL A 876 -31.78 -0.33 17.51
C VAL A 876 -32.19 -1.43 18.50
N ARG A 877 -33.12 -2.32 18.11
CA ARG A 877 -33.60 -3.41 18.98
C ARG A 877 -32.47 -4.34 19.42
N ILE A 878 -31.61 -4.73 18.48
CA ILE A 878 -30.45 -5.59 18.73
C ILE A 878 -29.49 -4.91 19.70
N ARG A 879 -29.17 -3.62 19.50
CA ARG A 879 -28.26 -2.89 20.38
C ARG A 879 -28.80 -2.75 21.81
N HIS A 880 -30.10 -2.56 21.98
CA HIS A 880 -30.73 -2.54 23.32
C HIS A 880 -30.83 -3.94 23.97
N ALA A 881 -30.69 -5.02 23.18
CA ALA A 881 -30.64 -6.38 23.69
C ALA A 881 -29.24 -6.79 24.18
N LEU A 882 -28.21 -6.00 23.86
CA LEU A 882 -26.82 -6.25 24.23
C LEU A 882 -26.40 -5.41 25.44
N SER A 883 -25.49 -5.95 26.26
CA SER A 883 -24.94 -5.20 27.39
C SER A 883 -24.00 -4.08 26.92
N ALA A 884 -23.86 -3.03 27.74
CA ALA A 884 -22.96 -1.91 27.45
C ALA A 884 -21.52 -2.34 27.15
N GLN A 885 -21.02 -3.37 27.84
CA GLN A 885 -19.69 -3.94 27.58
C GLN A 885 -19.59 -4.56 26.18
N ARG A 886 -20.65 -5.25 25.74
CA ARG A 886 -20.68 -5.88 24.41
C ARG A 886 -20.75 -4.87 23.28
N LEU A 887 -21.43 -3.75 23.52
CA LEU A 887 -21.60 -2.66 22.55
C LEU A 887 -20.31 -1.87 22.27
N ARG A 888 -19.38 -1.78 23.22
CA ARG A 888 -18.15 -0.97 23.08
C ARG A 888 -17.30 -1.30 21.85
N LEU A 889 -17.30 -2.56 21.43
CA LEU A 889 -16.53 -3.05 20.29
C LEU A 889 -17.43 -3.46 19.11
N LEU A 890 -18.75 -3.31 19.24
CA LEU A 890 -19.70 -3.70 18.20
C LEU A 890 -19.70 -2.66 17.06
N PRO A 891 -19.27 -3.04 15.84
CA PRO A 891 -19.29 -2.12 14.70
C PRO A 891 -20.73 -1.73 14.33
N SER A 892 -20.86 -0.60 13.63
CA SER A 892 -22.16 -0.19 13.09
C SER A 892 -22.43 -0.92 11.77
N GLY A 893 -23.38 -1.86 11.76
CA GLY A 893 -23.76 -2.60 10.56
C GLY A 893 -22.58 -3.36 9.94
N THR A 894 -22.33 -3.18 8.64
CA THR A 894 -21.24 -3.84 7.90
C THR A 894 -19.98 -2.98 7.75
N THR A 895 -19.86 -1.85 8.47
CA THR A 895 -18.66 -0.98 8.41
C THR A 895 -17.33 -1.69 8.63
N SER A 896 -17.31 -2.73 9.47
CA SER A 896 -16.12 -3.55 9.70
C SER A 896 -15.78 -4.49 8.53
N ASN A 897 -16.76 -4.86 7.71
CA ASN A 897 -16.57 -5.56 6.43
C ASN A 897 -16.01 -4.60 5.39
N GLU A 898 -16.57 -3.39 5.26
CA GLU A 898 -16.07 -2.37 4.30
C GLU A 898 -14.58 -2.05 4.51
N ALA A 899 -14.18 -1.86 5.77
CA ALA A 899 -12.77 -1.65 6.12
C ALA A 899 -11.89 -2.85 5.74
N LEU A 900 -12.39 -4.07 5.94
CA LEU A 900 -11.70 -5.30 5.55
C LEU A 900 -11.62 -5.43 4.02
N HIS A 901 -12.69 -5.12 3.30
CA HIS A 901 -12.73 -5.18 1.83
C HIS A 901 -11.77 -4.18 1.20
N TYR A 902 -11.64 -2.97 1.78
CA TYR A 902 -10.61 -2.03 1.37
C TYR A 902 -9.20 -2.61 1.53
N GLU A 903 -8.93 -3.28 2.66
CA GLU A 903 -7.65 -3.93 2.89
C GLU A 903 -7.39 -5.08 1.92
N ILE A 904 -8.39 -5.95 1.70
CA ILE A 904 -8.31 -7.04 0.72
C ILE A 904 -8.02 -6.47 -0.66
N ASN A 905 -8.82 -5.51 -1.12
CA ASN A 905 -8.67 -4.90 -2.45
C ASN A 905 -7.30 -4.23 -2.60
N ARG A 906 -6.75 -3.64 -1.53
CA ARG A 906 -5.38 -3.10 -1.53
C ARG A 906 -4.32 -4.21 -1.62
N CYS A 907 -4.55 -5.38 -1.04
CA CYS A 907 -3.63 -6.53 -1.14
C CYS A 907 -3.57 -7.12 -2.56
N PHE A 908 -4.65 -7.03 -3.33
CA PHE A 908 -4.73 -7.59 -4.69
C PHE A 908 -4.67 -6.53 -5.80
N LYS A 909 -4.38 -5.26 -5.47
CA LYS A 909 -4.43 -4.14 -6.43
C LYS A 909 -3.46 -4.32 -7.61
N GLU A 910 -2.31 -4.94 -7.36
CA GLU A 910 -1.25 -5.14 -8.36
C GLU A 910 -1.35 -6.51 -9.08
N THR A 911 -2.27 -7.38 -8.64
CA THR A 911 -2.43 -8.73 -9.23
C THR A 911 -3.26 -8.66 -10.51
N GLN A 912 -2.61 -8.87 -11.67
CA GLN A 912 -3.28 -8.85 -12.97
C GLN A 912 -3.93 -10.18 -13.36
N LYS A 913 -3.34 -11.31 -12.96
CA LYS A 913 -3.82 -12.67 -13.26
C LYS A 913 -3.65 -13.56 -12.04
N LEU A 914 -4.63 -14.41 -11.78
CA LEU A 914 -4.62 -15.31 -10.63
C LEU A 914 -5.40 -16.60 -10.91
N HIS A 915 -4.93 -17.74 -10.43
CA HIS A 915 -5.75 -18.96 -10.37
C HIS A 915 -6.75 -18.93 -9.20
N GLN A 916 -7.93 -19.54 -9.35
CA GLN A 916 -8.95 -19.61 -8.27
C GLN A 916 -8.37 -20.21 -6.98
N VAL A 917 -7.56 -21.24 -7.10
CA VAL A 917 -6.93 -21.93 -5.96
C VAL A 917 -5.89 -21.04 -5.26
N SER A 918 -5.12 -20.27 -6.04
CA SER A 918 -4.16 -19.30 -5.50
C SER A 918 -4.86 -18.21 -4.69
N LEU A 919 -6.02 -17.72 -5.17
CA LEU A 919 -6.86 -16.80 -4.40
C LEU A 919 -7.29 -17.41 -3.06
N GLN A 920 -7.86 -18.63 -3.08
CA GLN A 920 -8.31 -19.31 -1.87
C GLN A 920 -7.17 -19.48 -0.85
N GLN A 921 -5.99 -19.91 -1.30
CA GLN A 921 -4.82 -20.04 -0.45
C GLN A 921 -4.39 -18.71 0.16
N LYS A 922 -4.33 -17.62 -0.64
CA LYS A 922 -4.03 -16.27 -0.12
C LYS A 922 -5.06 -15.81 0.92
N LEU A 923 -6.35 -16.02 0.68
CA LEU A 923 -7.43 -15.65 1.61
C LEU A 923 -7.37 -16.43 2.93
N GLU A 924 -7.01 -17.72 2.89
CA GLU A 924 -6.81 -18.53 4.10
C GLU A 924 -5.66 -18.02 4.96
N ILE A 925 -4.52 -17.69 4.35
CA ILE A 925 -3.35 -17.12 5.04
C ILE A 925 -3.71 -15.76 5.66
N LEU A 926 -4.40 -14.91 4.90
CA LEU A 926 -4.91 -13.61 5.37
C LEU A 926 -5.84 -13.77 6.57
N GLN A 927 -6.82 -14.68 6.49
CA GLN A 927 -7.75 -14.97 7.57
C GLN A 927 -7.00 -15.42 8.83
N LEU A 928 -6.02 -16.33 8.70
CA LEU A 928 -5.23 -16.81 9.82
C LEU A 928 -4.45 -15.68 10.50
N GLY A 929 -3.77 -14.82 9.73
CA GLY A 929 -3.05 -13.67 10.28
C GLY A 929 -3.95 -12.68 11.01
N LYS A 930 -5.15 -12.44 10.45
CA LYS A 930 -6.17 -11.58 11.07
C LYS A 930 -6.75 -12.17 12.35
N LEU A 931 -7.04 -13.46 12.39
CA LEU A 931 -7.51 -14.13 13.60
C LEU A 931 -6.44 -14.16 14.70
N LEU A 932 -5.20 -14.53 14.35
CA LEU A 932 -4.10 -14.61 15.31
C LEU A 932 -3.86 -13.26 15.98
N SER A 933 -3.72 -12.20 15.20
CA SER A 933 -3.49 -10.85 15.74
C SER A 933 -4.68 -10.33 16.55
N HIS A 934 -5.91 -10.63 16.13
CA HIS A 934 -7.11 -10.23 16.86
C HIS A 934 -7.19 -10.90 18.23
N ASN A 935 -7.04 -12.23 18.29
CA ASN A 935 -7.08 -12.97 19.56
C ASN A 935 -5.97 -12.51 20.51
N ARG A 936 -4.76 -12.31 20.00
CA ARG A 936 -3.63 -11.82 20.81
C ARG A 936 -3.85 -10.39 21.32
N ALA A 937 -4.47 -9.52 20.54
CA ALA A 937 -4.75 -8.16 20.96
C ALA A 937 -5.89 -8.08 21.99
N LEU A 938 -6.93 -8.89 21.83
CA LEU A 938 -8.17 -8.76 22.59
C LEU A 938 -8.24 -9.70 23.81
N TYR A 939 -7.96 -10.98 23.61
CA TYR A 939 -8.13 -12.02 24.65
C TYR A 939 -6.86 -12.23 25.47
N HIS A 940 -5.71 -11.84 24.92
CA HIS A 940 -4.40 -11.87 25.60
C HIS A 940 -3.77 -10.47 25.69
N HIS A 941 -4.54 -9.51 26.20
CA HIS A 941 -4.19 -8.09 26.15
C HIS A 941 -2.79 -7.80 26.71
N THR A 942 -1.98 -7.11 25.91
CA THR A 942 -0.67 -6.60 26.32
C THR A 942 -0.82 -5.33 27.16
N THR A 943 0.15 -5.04 28.02
CA THR A 943 0.13 -3.85 28.91
C THR A 943 0.01 -2.52 28.15
N LYS A 944 0.44 -2.49 26.88
CA LYS A 944 0.32 -1.34 25.98
C LYS A 944 -0.49 -1.75 24.76
N GLN A 945 -1.25 -0.81 24.18
CA GLN A 945 -1.80 -0.99 22.85
C GLN A 945 -0.66 -0.94 21.82
N VAL A 946 -0.69 -1.87 20.88
CA VAL A 946 0.32 -2.05 19.85
C VAL A 946 -0.36 -2.18 18.49
N GLN A 947 0.32 -1.78 17.42
CA GLN A 947 -0.26 -1.85 16.08
C GLN A 947 -0.43 -3.30 15.62
N HIS A 948 -1.38 -3.54 14.71
CA HIS A 948 -1.70 -4.87 14.17
C HIS A 948 -0.45 -5.64 13.68
N GLY A 949 0.42 -4.98 12.91
CA GLY A 949 1.66 -5.59 12.39
C GLY A 949 2.63 -5.98 13.51
N GLU A 950 2.72 -5.18 14.58
CA GLU A 950 3.59 -5.48 15.72
C GLU A 950 3.06 -6.68 16.54
N VAL A 951 1.74 -6.75 16.75
CA VAL A 951 1.12 -7.92 17.41
C VAL A 951 1.44 -9.18 16.63
N LEU A 952 1.27 -9.16 15.31
CA LEU A 952 1.50 -10.32 14.46
C LEU A 952 2.98 -10.73 14.41
N ALA A 953 3.90 -9.76 14.31
CA ALA A 953 5.33 -10.02 14.35
C ALA A 953 5.77 -10.63 15.70
N ARG A 954 5.21 -10.17 16.82
CA ARG A 954 5.48 -10.74 18.15
C ARG A 954 4.84 -12.11 18.34
N ALA A 955 3.61 -12.30 17.86
CA ALA A 955 2.87 -13.55 17.98
C ALA A 955 3.51 -14.69 17.17
N THR A 956 4.13 -14.36 16.03
CA THR A 956 4.79 -15.35 15.16
C THR A 956 6.26 -15.61 15.52
N ARG A 957 6.79 -14.94 16.56
CA ARG A 957 8.17 -15.15 17.03
C ARG A 957 8.38 -16.54 17.63
N GLN A 958 7.38 -17.07 18.33
CA GLN A 958 7.46 -18.43 18.88
C GLN A 958 7.41 -19.44 17.74
N SER A 959 8.24 -20.48 17.86
CA SER A 959 8.23 -21.60 16.91
C SER A 959 6.88 -22.32 17.02
N ILE A 960 6.22 -22.54 15.88
CA ILE A 960 4.95 -23.25 15.80
C ILE A 960 5.14 -24.79 15.82
N TRP A 961 6.31 -25.28 15.43
CA TRP A 961 6.65 -26.70 15.45
C TRP A 961 7.69 -26.98 16.55
N SER A 962 7.34 -27.80 17.54
CA SER A 962 8.37 -28.40 18.39
C SER A 962 9.25 -29.35 17.56
N SER A 963 10.44 -29.68 18.06
CA SER A 963 11.32 -30.65 17.39
C SER A 963 10.65 -32.02 17.23
N GLN A 964 9.77 -32.39 18.17
CA GLN A 964 9.01 -33.63 18.13
C GLN A 964 7.90 -33.57 17.08
N ASP A 965 7.09 -32.51 17.10
CA ASP A 965 6.01 -32.28 16.13
C ASP A 965 6.52 -32.28 14.70
N TRP A 966 7.64 -31.59 14.48
CA TRP A 966 8.31 -31.54 13.19
C TRP A 966 8.78 -32.92 12.74
N SER A 967 9.38 -33.69 13.64
CA SER A 967 9.86 -35.06 13.34
C SER A 967 8.70 -35.98 12.98
N ILE A 968 7.58 -35.90 13.72
CA ILE A 968 6.35 -36.67 13.44
C ILE A 968 5.81 -36.30 12.06
N TRP A 969 5.69 -35.01 11.76
CA TRP A 969 5.18 -34.57 10.47
C TRP A 969 6.09 -35.00 9.31
N CYS A 970 7.42 -34.91 9.47
CA CYS A 970 8.39 -35.40 8.49
C CYS A 970 8.36 -36.93 8.29
N ALA A 971 7.94 -37.70 9.30
CA ALA A 971 7.88 -39.16 9.23
C ALA A 971 6.82 -39.66 8.23
N GLU A 972 5.77 -38.86 7.96
CA GLU A 972 4.75 -39.16 6.93
C GLU A 972 5.35 -39.32 5.52
N LEU A 973 6.53 -38.75 5.27
CA LEU A 973 7.21 -38.82 3.98
C LEU A 973 8.24 -39.94 3.91
N VAL A 974 8.34 -40.81 4.91
CA VAL A 974 9.31 -41.91 4.94
C VAL A 974 8.67 -43.17 4.40
N ASP A 975 9.21 -43.71 3.31
CA ASP A 975 8.83 -45.01 2.75
C ASP A 975 10.08 -45.88 2.55
N GLY A 976 10.32 -46.77 3.52
CA GLY A 976 11.48 -47.66 3.56
C GLY A 976 12.84 -46.93 3.53
N SER A 977 13.86 -47.59 2.98
CA SER A 977 15.23 -47.05 2.85
C SER A 977 15.44 -46.15 1.62
N GLY A 978 14.36 -45.73 0.96
CA GLY A 978 14.39 -44.92 -0.26
C GLY A 978 14.47 -43.40 0.00
N PRO A 979 14.57 -42.58 -1.05
CA PRO A 979 14.39 -41.12 -0.92
C PRO A 979 12.98 -40.82 -0.37
N LYS A 980 12.86 -39.82 0.51
CA LYS A 980 11.57 -39.39 1.07
C LYS A 980 10.51 -39.20 -0.04
N MET A 981 9.27 -39.60 0.24
CA MET A 981 8.12 -39.35 -0.61
C MET A 981 7.89 -37.84 -0.78
N LYS A 982 7.19 -37.47 -1.85
CA LYS A 982 6.79 -36.08 -2.08
C LYS A 982 5.57 -35.78 -1.20
N ALA A 983 5.53 -34.60 -0.60
CA ALA A 983 4.35 -34.11 0.09
C ALA A 983 3.14 -34.08 -0.86
N GLU A 984 1.97 -34.38 -0.32
CA GLU A 984 0.70 -34.25 -1.02
C GLU A 984 0.31 -32.77 -1.11
N LEU A 985 -0.01 -32.32 -2.33
CA LEU A 985 -0.27 -30.90 -2.63
C LEU A 985 -1.56 -30.74 -3.45
N PRO A 986 -2.74 -30.94 -2.82
CA PRO A 986 -4.01 -30.93 -3.52
C PRO A 986 -4.31 -29.61 -4.26
N LYS A 987 -3.86 -28.47 -3.72
CA LYS A 987 -4.06 -27.15 -4.32
C LYS A 987 -3.14 -26.96 -5.53
N GLU A 988 -1.90 -27.43 -5.48
CA GLU A 988 -1.04 -27.45 -6.66
C GLU A 988 -1.59 -28.34 -7.78
N ASP A 989 -2.10 -29.53 -7.44
CA ASP A 989 -2.74 -30.42 -8.41
C ASP A 989 -4.00 -29.77 -9.01
N ALA A 990 -4.79 -29.09 -8.19
CA ALA A 990 -5.92 -28.29 -8.66
C ALA A 990 -5.47 -27.13 -9.57
N ARG A 991 -4.38 -26.43 -9.23
CA ARG A 991 -3.81 -25.36 -10.08
C ARG A 991 -3.31 -25.91 -11.41
N ALA A 992 -2.71 -27.10 -11.44
CA ALA A 992 -2.30 -27.76 -12.68
C ALA A 992 -3.51 -28.10 -13.58
N ARG A 993 -4.59 -28.65 -12.99
CA ARG A 993 -5.87 -28.89 -13.71
C ARG A 993 -6.48 -27.60 -14.25
N GLN A 994 -6.47 -26.53 -13.46
CA GLN A 994 -6.96 -25.21 -13.88
C GLN A 994 -6.16 -24.63 -15.03
N ARG A 995 -4.82 -24.75 -15.00
CA ARG A 995 -3.95 -24.37 -16.13
C ARG A 995 -4.30 -25.13 -17.40
N ALA A 996 -4.49 -26.45 -17.30
CA ALA A 996 -4.90 -27.27 -18.45
C ALA A 996 -6.26 -26.82 -19.00
N ALA A 997 -7.27 -26.60 -18.14
CA ALA A 997 -8.59 -26.14 -18.56
C ALA A 997 -8.56 -24.77 -19.27
N VAL A 998 -7.80 -23.81 -18.74
CA VAL A 998 -7.62 -22.50 -19.37
C VAL A 998 -6.95 -22.65 -20.74
N ARG A 999 -5.85 -23.42 -20.83
CA ARG A 999 -5.13 -23.66 -22.09
C ARG A 999 -6.02 -24.32 -23.14
N ASP A 1000 -6.83 -25.31 -22.76
CA ASP A 1000 -7.71 -26.02 -23.68
C ASP A 1000 -8.88 -25.15 -24.15
N SER A 1001 -9.38 -24.24 -23.30
CA SER A 1001 -10.40 -23.26 -23.71
C SER A 1001 -9.90 -22.27 -24.77
N VAL A 1002 -8.62 -21.84 -24.67
CA VAL A 1002 -7.99 -20.93 -25.65
C VAL A 1002 -7.83 -21.60 -27.01
N LYS A 1003 -7.52 -22.91 -27.04
CA LYS A 1003 -7.41 -23.70 -28.28
C LYS A 1003 -8.74 -23.88 -29.02
N ARG A 1004 -9.88 -23.78 -28.34
CA ARG A 1004 -11.23 -23.93 -28.94
C ARG A 1004 -11.69 -22.68 -29.67
N LYS A 1005 -11.06 -21.51 -29.47
CA LYS A 1005 -11.42 -20.27 -30.16
C LYS A 1005 -10.75 -20.20 -31.55
N PRO A 1006 -11.49 -19.83 -32.63
CA PRO A 1006 -10.92 -19.77 -33.97
C PRO A 1006 -9.76 -18.78 -34.04
N ALA A 1007 -8.67 -19.20 -34.71
CA ALA A 1007 -7.38 -18.51 -34.77
C ALA A 1007 -7.45 -17.05 -35.24
N ALA A 1008 -8.50 -16.66 -35.97
CA ALA A 1008 -8.73 -15.30 -36.46
C ALA A 1008 -9.00 -14.26 -35.34
N SER A 1009 -9.34 -14.69 -34.12
CA SER A 1009 -9.66 -13.79 -32.99
C SER A 1009 -8.47 -13.49 -32.07
N CYS A 1010 -7.37 -14.22 -32.19
CA CYS A 1010 -6.24 -14.12 -31.27
C CYS A 1010 -5.15 -13.18 -31.84
N ARG A 1011 -5.36 -11.85 -31.71
CA ARG A 1011 -4.28 -10.89 -31.93
C ARG A 1011 -3.25 -11.04 -30.81
N GLN A 1012 -2.23 -11.87 -31.02
CA GLN A 1012 -1.03 -11.83 -30.18
C GLN A 1012 -0.29 -10.52 -30.48
N SER A 1013 -0.50 -9.50 -29.65
CA SER A 1013 0.39 -8.34 -29.63
C SER A 1013 1.77 -8.83 -29.24
N LYS A 1014 2.74 -8.76 -30.18
CA LYS A 1014 4.15 -8.94 -29.83
C LYS A 1014 4.54 -7.78 -28.92
N ALA A 1015 4.52 -8.02 -27.61
CA ALA A 1015 5.01 -7.04 -26.63
C ALA A 1015 6.48 -6.75 -26.97
N THR A 1016 6.76 -5.53 -27.38
CA THR A 1016 8.13 -5.02 -27.52
C THR A 1016 8.68 -4.79 -26.12
N THR A 1017 9.29 -5.83 -25.53
CA THR A 1017 9.94 -5.73 -24.22
C THR A 1017 11.01 -4.64 -24.28
N ARG A 1018 10.81 -3.53 -23.56
CA ARG A 1018 11.84 -2.50 -23.40
C ARG A 1018 13.12 -3.15 -22.86
N ARG A 1019 14.25 -2.91 -23.52
CA ARG A 1019 15.56 -3.40 -23.08
C ARG A 1019 16.07 -2.51 -21.96
N THR A 1020 16.11 -3.04 -20.75
CA THR A 1020 16.75 -2.46 -19.56
C THR A 1020 18.07 -3.18 -19.31
N ALA A 1021 18.89 -2.71 -18.37
CA ALA A 1021 20.07 -3.47 -17.89
C ALA A 1021 19.74 -4.91 -17.46
N PHE A 1022 18.50 -5.16 -17.05
CA PHE A 1022 17.99 -6.45 -16.57
C PHE A 1022 17.32 -7.30 -17.68
N THR A 1023 16.90 -6.69 -18.79
CA THR A 1023 16.30 -7.38 -19.96
C THR A 1023 17.16 -7.29 -21.22
N LEU A 1024 18.37 -6.72 -21.10
CA LEU A 1024 19.39 -6.67 -22.14
C LEU A 1024 19.84 -8.10 -22.44
N SER A 1025 19.54 -8.57 -23.66
CA SER A 1025 20.18 -9.75 -24.23
C SER A 1025 21.69 -9.48 -24.27
N ARG A 1026 22.43 -10.12 -23.36
CA ARG A 1026 23.89 -10.03 -23.35
C ARG A 1026 24.38 -10.68 -24.64
N LYS A 1027 25.24 -10.00 -25.41
CA LYS A 1027 25.76 -10.51 -26.70
C LYS A 1027 26.46 -11.87 -26.57
N ASP A 1028 26.86 -12.23 -25.34
CA ASP A 1028 27.48 -13.51 -24.96
C ASP A 1028 26.60 -14.31 -23.98
N SER A 1029 25.28 -14.11 -23.98
CA SER A 1029 24.38 -14.91 -23.15
C SER A 1029 24.37 -16.36 -23.64
N LEU A 1030 24.53 -17.28 -22.68
CA LEU A 1030 24.48 -18.73 -22.83
C LEU A 1030 23.55 -19.20 -23.96
N VAL A 1031 24.13 -19.57 -25.11
CA VAL A 1031 23.40 -20.25 -26.17
C VAL A 1031 22.99 -21.61 -25.62
N ARG A 1032 21.70 -21.80 -25.37
CA ARG A 1032 21.14 -23.13 -25.09
C ARG A 1032 21.44 -24.03 -26.30
N GLY A 1033 22.23 -25.07 -26.08
CA GLY A 1033 22.51 -26.08 -27.10
C GLY A 1033 21.20 -26.70 -27.57
N GLY A 1034 20.79 -26.40 -28.80
CA GLY A 1034 19.55 -26.92 -29.38
C GLY A 1034 18.95 -26.07 -30.51
N LYS A 1035 19.19 -24.75 -30.54
CA LYS A 1035 18.82 -23.94 -31.72
C LYS A 1035 19.95 -23.97 -32.74
N LYS A 1036 19.82 -24.78 -33.79
CA LYS A 1036 20.50 -24.49 -35.07
C LYS A 1036 20.13 -23.05 -35.43
N SER A 1037 21.14 -22.19 -35.58
CA SER A 1037 20.94 -20.91 -36.26
C SER A 1037 20.36 -21.24 -37.64
N ARG A 1038 19.08 -20.95 -37.86
CA ARG A 1038 18.59 -20.83 -39.22
C ARG A 1038 19.26 -19.57 -39.76
N CYS A 1039 20.25 -19.76 -40.63
CA CYS A 1039 20.54 -18.75 -41.64
C CYS A 1039 19.26 -18.56 -42.46
N GLY A 1040 18.84 -17.31 -42.60
CA GLY A 1040 17.59 -16.88 -43.21
C GLY A 1040 17.25 -15.50 -42.68
#